data_AF-A0A9W8IX08-F1
#
_entry.id   AF-A0A9W8IX08-F1
#
_cell.length_a   1.000
_cell.length_b   1.000
_cell.length_c   1.000
_cell.angle_alpha   90.00
_cell.angle_beta   90.00
_cell.angle_gamma   90.00
#
_symmetry.space_group_name_H-M   'P 1'
#
loop_
_entity.id
_entity.type
_entity.pdbx_description
1 polymer ?
#
loop_
_entity_poly.entity_id
_entity_poly.type
_entity_poly.pdbx_seq_one_letter_code
_entity_poly.pdbx_strand_id
1 'polypeptide(L)'
;MLTYAIDEHYKLGNAVARLQALSLECIEQTKGRKDVQQLADVKARQFDKPKTWRMCQFDDAGGGMAGVHFRVQGIIAGKELPPLSSNGNIIQLKKGRRYLRQNIKLFGGKSDVFADAAHATEKAYVQFAGHFADGTMEGWELGTRGGDPIIEANTRYLTPKVLCSDESAEKLDEYIDPQGVLQKIMEDDFVYGPDNKVEYMERISNQDGIRKVSPTQFKIGDIVEAVVAFVCYQTQKGPIKMSIALRALSLLDHTEQDEAAVLRMRNKQKTTGGMGSISTLKRKSAYAHEDTEEAGMRFARMRIDDDDNTVPGQEARFVVKIDIDLLFKIMDELELPKELIYLGMTCNHFRMALKKRLQSNTYKYATAHGVEFPDWIMKKLEHTNSIIAGPDVLSVWMNIPSLTDRLEIFCPNDPLAFTAVIDHLTDTEGFEVINVVNPGPKSSAEFREVYRDMEFGKTVHAIVGLTKVDKGRGKDHGCIVVISKSPDTPIITVTEMMTTIFMNFITGSAVVCLYPCYTFYGEGLMNYDGPVAPEAMDITALFKRAGMKLKNTARGIADHKCGSHHLCPNTIRHFTDNRSFCINIGNNQTTVLQPAILSKPLVYWRLRCGGMCGEKIPEAIQTESIAIIYGTTNYTYGEY
;
A
#
# COMPACT_ATOMS: atom_id res chain seq x y z
N MET A 1 -16.44 -1.47 4.80
CA MET A 1 -17.32 -1.81 3.68
C MET A 1 -16.63 -2.93 2.91
N LEU A 2 -17.21 -4.12 2.81
CA LEU A 2 -16.61 -5.27 2.09
C LEU A 2 -16.41 -4.89 0.62
N THR A 3 -15.17 -4.80 0.15
CA THR A 3 -14.87 -4.67 -1.28
C THR A 3 -15.12 -6.01 -1.93
N TYR A 4 -16.34 -6.22 -2.43
CA TYR A 4 -16.67 -7.38 -3.24
C TYR A 4 -15.70 -7.43 -4.42
N ALA A 5 -14.85 -8.46 -4.52
CA ALA A 5 -14.13 -8.75 -5.75
C ALA A 5 -14.98 -9.69 -6.61
N ILE A 6 -14.76 -9.67 -7.94
CA ILE A 6 -15.19 -10.78 -8.80
C ILE A 6 -14.35 -11.98 -8.36
N ASP A 7 -14.99 -12.93 -7.67
CA ASP A 7 -14.37 -14.09 -7.03
C ASP A 7 -14.96 -15.40 -7.60
N GLU A 8 -14.60 -16.53 -6.99
CA GLU A 8 -15.06 -17.87 -7.40
C GLU A 8 -16.57 -18.10 -7.30
N HIS A 9 -17.30 -17.27 -6.54
CA HIS A 9 -18.76 -17.38 -6.42
C HIS A 9 -19.50 -16.58 -7.50
N TYR A 10 -18.80 -15.68 -8.18
CA TYR A 10 -19.34 -14.90 -9.29
C TYR A 10 -19.15 -15.67 -10.60
N LYS A 11 -20.25 -16.06 -11.25
CA LYS A 11 -20.22 -16.83 -12.50
C LYS A 11 -19.91 -15.90 -13.66
N LEU A 12 -18.62 -15.58 -13.83
CA LEU A 12 -18.15 -14.63 -14.83
C LEU A 12 -18.64 -14.95 -16.25
N GLY A 13 -18.66 -16.24 -16.64
CA GLY A 13 -19.15 -16.66 -17.95
C GLY A 13 -20.62 -16.29 -18.18
N ASN A 14 -21.47 -16.44 -17.17
CA ASN A 14 -22.88 -16.04 -17.26
C ASN A 14 -23.04 -14.53 -17.34
N ALA A 15 -22.30 -13.79 -16.52
CA ALA A 15 -22.33 -12.33 -16.54
C ALA A 15 -21.90 -11.77 -17.90
N VAL A 16 -20.86 -12.34 -18.52
CA VAL A 16 -20.40 -11.95 -19.87
C VAL A 16 -21.46 -12.28 -20.93
N ALA A 17 -22.08 -13.47 -20.86
CA ALA A 17 -23.17 -13.83 -21.76
C ALA A 17 -24.38 -12.90 -21.61
N ARG A 18 -24.70 -12.51 -20.36
CA ARG A 18 -25.79 -11.58 -20.04
C ARG A 18 -25.48 -10.17 -20.53
N LEU A 19 -24.24 -9.69 -20.34
CA LEU A 19 -23.76 -8.43 -20.89
C LEU A 19 -23.92 -8.41 -22.41
N GLN A 20 -23.48 -9.46 -23.10
CA GLN A 20 -23.62 -9.58 -24.56
C GLN A 20 -25.09 -9.49 -24.98
N ALA A 21 -26.00 -10.22 -24.31
CA ALA A 21 -27.42 -10.20 -24.63
C ALA A 21 -28.06 -8.81 -24.42
N LEU A 22 -27.77 -8.15 -23.30
CA LEU A 22 -28.26 -6.80 -23.00
C LEU A 22 -27.71 -5.76 -23.99
N SER A 23 -26.46 -5.94 -24.41
CA SER A 23 -25.83 -5.07 -25.40
C SER A 23 -26.49 -5.19 -26.78
N LEU A 24 -26.77 -6.41 -27.22
CA LEU A 24 -27.47 -6.66 -28.47
C LEU A 24 -28.92 -6.15 -28.44
N GLU A 25 -29.64 -6.30 -27.33
CA GLU A 25 -30.97 -5.72 -27.13
C GLU A 25 -30.93 -4.19 -27.25
N CYS A 26 -29.96 -3.55 -26.60
CA CYS A 26 -29.79 -2.09 -26.66
C CYS A 26 -29.44 -1.61 -28.08
N ILE A 27 -28.57 -2.33 -28.80
CA ILE A 27 -28.25 -2.05 -30.20
C ILE A 27 -29.52 -2.14 -31.06
N GLU A 28 -30.34 -3.18 -30.89
CA GLU A 28 -31.57 -3.33 -31.66
C GLU A 28 -32.58 -2.21 -31.36
N GLN A 29 -32.78 -1.85 -30.09
CA GLN A 29 -33.64 -0.74 -29.68
C GLN A 29 -33.17 0.63 -30.16
N THR A 30 -31.88 0.75 -30.50
CA THR A 30 -31.28 1.99 -31.00
C THR A 30 -31.13 2.02 -32.51
N LYS A 31 -31.41 0.93 -33.23
CA LYS A 31 -31.43 0.95 -34.70
C LYS A 31 -32.48 1.94 -35.21
N GLY A 32 -32.06 2.84 -36.09
CA GLY A 32 -32.95 3.84 -36.71
C GLY A 32 -33.26 5.06 -35.84
N ARG A 33 -32.73 5.13 -34.61
CA ARG A 33 -32.81 6.34 -33.78
C ARG A 33 -31.87 7.41 -34.33
N LYS A 34 -32.43 8.57 -34.70
CA LYS A 34 -31.66 9.71 -35.24
C LYS A 34 -30.71 10.34 -34.22
N ASP A 35 -30.97 10.13 -32.94
CA ASP A 35 -30.14 10.62 -31.83
C ASP A 35 -28.94 9.71 -31.51
N VAL A 36 -28.81 8.56 -32.20
CA VAL A 36 -27.68 7.64 -32.04
C VAL A 36 -26.77 7.77 -33.25
N GLN A 37 -25.53 8.19 -33.01
CA GLN A 37 -24.58 8.54 -34.07
C GLN A 37 -23.31 7.73 -34.01
N GLN A 38 -22.62 7.64 -35.15
CA GLN A 38 -21.34 6.97 -35.25
C GLN A 38 -20.20 7.93 -34.89
N LEU A 39 -19.13 7.37 -34.33
CA LEU A 39 -17.91 8.12 -34.00
C LEU A 39 -17.27 8.80 -35.23
N ALA A 40 -17.59 8.39 -36.45
CA ALA A 40 -17.05 9.01 -37.66
C ALA A 40 -17.50 10.47 -37.85
N ASP A 41 -18.64 10.86 -37.27
CA ASP A 41 -19.27 12.17 -37.50
C ASP A 41 -18.90 13.23 -36.45
N VAL A 42 -18.09 12.86 -35.45
CA VAL A 42 -17.70 13.77 -34.35
C VAL A 42 -16.37 14.46 -34.61
N LYS A 43 -16.23 15.70 -34.15
CA LYS A 43 -14.99 16.49 -34.27
C LYS A 43 -14.53 16.99 -32.92
N ALA A 44 -13.22 17.05 -32.72
CA ALA A 44 -12.62 17.67 -31.54
C ALA A 44 -12.74 19.20 -31.61
N ARG A 45 -13.18 19.83 -30.51
CA ARG A 45 -13.26 21.30 -30.37
C ARG A 45 -12.73 21.76 -29.03
N GLN A 46 -12.07 22.92 -29.04
CA GLN A 46 -11.52 23.56 -27.85
C GLN A 46 -12.61 24.35 -27.10
N PHE A 47 -12.55 24.30 -25.79
CA PHE A 47 -13.32 25.07 -24.82
C PHE A 47 -12.31 25.72 -23.87
N ASP A 48 -12.57 26.94 -23.39
CA ASP A 48 -11.56 27.71 -22.63
C ASP A 48 -11.75 27.69 -21.10
N LYS A 49 -12.93 27.30 -20.60
CA LYS A 49 -13.25 27.31 -19.16
C LYS A 49 -13.88 25.97 -18.70
N PRO A 50 -13.08 24.96 -18.30
CA PRO A 50 -11.62 24.91 -18.38
C PRO A 50 -11.10 24.67 -19.81
N LYS A 51 -9.84 25.05 -20.06
CA LYS A 51 -9.14 24.78 -21.34
C LYS A 51 -9.09 23.28 -21.63
N THR A 52 -9.98 22.80 -22.48
CA THR A 52 -10.19 21.39 -22.79
C THR A 52 -10.57 21.21 -24.25
N TRP A 53 -10.28 20.04 -24.81
CA TRP A 53 -10.81 19.63 -26.12
C TRP A 53 -11.81 18.51 -25.91
N ARG A 54 -13.00 18.65 -26.49
CA ARG A 54 -14.10 17.69 -26.33
C ARG A 54 -14.57 17.24 -27.70
N MET A 55 -15.10 16.03 -27.77
CA MET A 55 -15.79 15.56 -28.96
C MET A 55 -17.16 16.23 -29.06
N CYS A 56 -17.41 16.90 -30.18
CA CYS A 56 -18.61 17.66 -30.44
C CYS A 56 -19.22 17.29 -31.79
N GLN A 57 -20.53 17.48 -31.88
CA GLN A 57 -21.30 17.36 -33.10
C GLN A 57 -21.83 18.74 -33.50
N PHE A 58 -21.88 18.98 -34.81
CA PHE A 58 -22.50 20.15 -35.40
C PHE A 58 -23.94 19.82 -35.81
N ASP A 59 -24.86 20.70 -35.49
CA ASP A 59 -26.20 20.67 -36.07
C ASP A 59 -26.17 21.38 -37.44
N ASP A 60 -26.39 20.62 -38.50
CA ASP A 60 -26.43 21.11 -39.89
C ASP A 60 -27.51 22.17 -40.12
N ALA A 61 -28.56 22.22 -39.28
CA ALA A 61 -29.71 23.11 -39.46
C ALA A 61 -29.62 24.42 -38.66
N GLY A 62 -28.82 24.48 -37.59
CA GLY A 62 -28.88 25.57 -36.60
C GLY A 62 -27.55 26.21 -36.21
N GLY A 63 -26.41 25.71 -36.71
CA GLY A 63 -25.08 26.19 -36.29
C GLY A 63 -24.76 25.94 -34.81
N GLY A 64 -25.64 25.22 -34.10
CA GLY A 64 -25.44 24.79 -32.72
C GLY A 64 -24.38 23.70 -32.63
N MET A 65 -23.58 23.75 -31.57
CA MET A 65 -22.57 22.73 -31.26
C MET A 65 -22.95 22.05 -29.95
N ALA A 66 -23.08 20.72 -29.97
CA ALA A 66 -23.38 19.93 -28.79
C ALA A 66 -22.22 18.99 -28.46
N GLY A 67 -21.93 18.83 -27.17
CA GLY A 67 -21.00 17.80 -26.70
C GLY A 67 -21.59 16.41 -26.90
N VAL A 68 -20.78 15.46 -27.38
CA VAL A 68 -21.22 14.08 -27.64
C VAL A 68 -20.95 13.22 -26.41
N HIS A 69 -21.93 12.38 -26.07
CA HIS A 69 -21.82 11.37 -25.04
C HIS A 69 -21.95 9.97 -25.65
N PHE A 70 -21.14 9.04 -25.17
CA PHE A 70 -21.07 7.66 -25.66
C PHE A 70 -21.60 6.72 -24.58
N ARG A 71 -22.35 5.70 -24.98
CA ARG A 71 -22.85 4.66 -24.07
C ARG A 71 -21.96 3.44 -24.17
N VAL A 72 -21.47 2.96 -23.03
CA VAL A 72 -20.62 1.78 -22.92
C VAL A 72 -21.22 0.87 -21.88
N GLN A 73 -21.59 -0.35 -22.28
CA GLN A 73 -22.08 -1.37 -21.36
C GLN A 73 -20.93 -2.26 -20.91
N GLY A 74 -20.86 -2.62 -19.64
CA GLY A 74 -19.80 -3.47 -19.10
C GLY A 74 -20.06 -3.92 -17.67
N ILE A 75 -19.19 -4.79 -17.16
CA ILE A 75 -19.21 -5.26 -15.77
C ILE A 75 -18.28 -4.38 -14.93
N ILE A 76 -18.74 -3.89 -13.78
CA ILE A 76 -17.88 -3.13 -12.86
C ILE A 76 -16.79 -4.04 -12.30
N ALA A 77 -15.53 -3.79 -12.68
CA ALA A 77 -14.35 -4.48 -12.17
C ALA A 77 -13.69 -3.76 -10.99
N GLY A 78 -13.91 -2.45 -10.86
CA GLY A 78 -13.41 -1.59 -9.79
C GLY A 78 -14.17 -0.28 -9.76
N LYS A 79 -14.33 0.31 -8.56
CA LYS A 79 -15.07 1.57 -8.42
C LYS A 79 -14.61 2.39 -7.21
N GLU A 80 -14.66 3.70 -7.37
CA GLU A 80 -14.56 4.71 -6.32
C GLU A 80 -15.72 5.69 -6.55
N LEU A 81 -16.86 5.41 -5.93
CA LEU A 81 -18.11 6.17 -6.09
C LEU A 81 -18.49 6.85 -4.76
N PRO A 82 -19.32 7.90 -4.79
CA PRO A 82 -19.78 8.54 -3.57
C PRO A 82 -20.64 7.60 -2.69
N PRO A 83 -20.82 7.94 -1.40
CA PRO A 83 -20.30 9.11 -0.72
C PRO A 83 -18.83 8.95 -0.29
N LEU A 84 -18.13 10.06 -0.12
CA LEU A 84 -16.80 10.05 0.50
C LEU A 84 -16.94 9.62 1.97
N SER A 85 -16.07 8.73 2.42
CA SER A 85 -16.08 8.24 3.80
C SER A 85 -15.84 9.38 4.79
N SER A 86 -16.77 9.58 5.73
CA SER A 86 -16.64 10.55 6.83
C SER A 86 -15.49 10.24 7.79
N ASN A 87 -14.97 9.02 7.76
CA ASN A 87 -13.87 8.59 8.63
C ASN A 87 -12.50 9.07 8.15
N GLY A 88 -12.43 9.69 6.95
CA GLY A 88 -11.21 10.29 6.45
C GLY A 88 -10.83 11.55 7.23
N ASN A 89 -9.52 11.79 7.38
CA ASN A 89 -9.03 13.06 7.92
C ASN A 89 -9.42 14.20 6.96
N ILE A 90 -10.40 15.03 7.35
CA ILE A 90 -10.91 16.15 6.55
C ILE A 90 -9.77 17.07 6.08
N ILE A 91 -8.72 17.26 6.90
CA ILE A 91 -7.56 18.09 6.55
C ILE A 91 -6.81 17.49 5.34
N GLN A 92 -6.67 16.17 5.30
CA GLN A 92 -6.05 15.49 4.16
C GLN A 92 -6.93 15.57 2.91
N LEU A 93 -8.25 15.39 3.06
CA LEU A 93 -9.21 15.54 1.95
C LEU A 93 -9.19 16.96 1.38
N LYS A 94 -9.11 18.00 2.23
CA LYS A 94 -8.97 19.40 1.79
C LYS A 94 -7.69 19.62 0.98
N LYS A 95 -6.55 19.12 1.44
CA LYS A 95 -5.27 19.20 0.70
C LYS A 95 -5.32 18.46 -0.64
N GLY A 96 -6.07 17.35 -0.70
CA GLY A 96 -6.21 16.49 -1.87
C GLY A 96 -7.39 16.79 -2.81
N ARG A 97 -8.27 17.75 -2.47
CA ARG A 97 -9.60 17.91 -3.12
C ARG A 97 -9.58 18.05 -4.64
N ARG A 98 -8.54 18.67 -5.20
CA ARG A 98 -8.33 18.80 -6.66
C ARG A 98 -8.07 17.46 -7.39
N TYR A 99 -7.72 16.42 -6.64
CA TYR A 99 -7.40 15.09 -7.16
C TYR A 99 -8.49 14.07 -6.87
N LEU A 100 -9.52 14.41 -6.08
CA LEU A 100 -10.61 13.50 -5.77
C LEU A 100 -11.47 13.26 -7.01
N ARG A 101 -11.73 11.99 -7.30
CA ARG A 101 -12.49 11.56 -8.48
C ARG A 101 -13.51 10.49 -8.12
N GLN A 102 -14.59 10.49 -8.88
CA GLN A 102 -15.51 9.37 -9.04
C GLN A 102 -14.96 8.53 -10.18
N ASN A 103 -14.71 7.24 -9.96
CA ASN A 103 -14.03 6.37 -10.91
C ASN A 103 -14.75 5.02 -11.03
N ILE A 104 -14.87 4.50 -12.25
CA ILE A 104 -15.24 3.12 -12.52
C ILE A 104 -14.26 2.49 -13.52
N LYS A 105 -14.04 1.19 -13.35
CA LYS A 105 -13.34 0.33 -14.31
C LYS A 105 -14.36 -0.68 -14.85
N LEU A 106 -14.59 -0.64 -16.16
CA LEU A 106 -15.48 -1.55 -16.85
C LEU A 106 -14.69 -2.65 -17.53
N PHE A 107 -15.21 -3.87 -17.44
CA PHE A 107 -14.66 -5.07 -18.03
C PHE A 107 -15.75 -5.80 -18.80
N GLY A 108 -15.45 -6.29 -20.01
CA GLY A 108 -16.39 -7.08 -20.82
C GLY A 108 -16.01 -8.55 -21.00
N GLY A 109 -14.83 -8.96 -20.54
CA GLY A 109 -14.28 -10.28 -20.84
C GLY A 109 -14.23 -10.52 -22.35
N LYS A 110 -14.77 -11.66 -22.78
CA LYS A 110 -14.84 -12.06 -24.20
C LYS A 110 -16.11 -11.58 -24.92
N SER A 111 -16.74 -10.50 -24.46
CA SER A 111 -17.89 -9.90 -25.17
C SER A 111 -17.40 -9.13 -26.40
N ASP A 112 -17.89 -9.52 -27.58
CA ASP A 112 -17.56 -8.84 -28.84
C ASP A 112 -18.03 -7.38 -28.84
N VAL A 113 -19.21 -7.10 -28.27
CA VAL A 113 -19.73 -5.72 -28.20
C VAL A 113 -18.87 -4.85 -27.30
N PHE A 114 -18.34 -5.41 -26.21
CA PHE A 114 -17.40 -4.67 -25.38
C PHE A 114 -16.06 -4.45 -26.08
N ALA A 115 -15.56 -5.45 -26.82
CA ALA A 115 -14.34 -5.31 -27.61
C ALA A 115 -14.48 -4.21 -28.67
N ASP A 116 -15.65 -4.12 -29.32
CA ASP A 116 -15.98 -3.03 -30.24
C ASP A 116 -15.99 -1.66 -29.55
N ALA A 117 -16.53 -1.58 -28.32
CA ALA A 117 -16.50 -0.35 -27.53
C ALA A 117 -15.08 0.06 -27.11
N ALA A 118 -14.24 -0.91 -26.76
CA ALA A 118 -12.82 -0.70 -26.47
C ALA A 118 -12.08 -0.17 -27.71
N HIS A 119 -12.28 -0.79 -28.86
CA HIS A 119 -11.71 -0.34 -30.13
C HIS A 119 -12.25 1.04 -30.56
N ALA A 120 -13.52 1.33 -30.31
CA ALA A 120 -14.08 2.66 -30.54
C ALA A 120 -13.43 3.73 -29.64
N THR A 121 -13.07 3.36 -28.40
CA THR A 121 -12.34 4.23 -27.48
C THR A 121 -10.92 4.53 -28.00
N GLU A 122 -10.22 3.53 -28.54
CA GLU A 122 -8.91 3.72 -29.18
C GLU A 122 -9.02 4.60 -30.44
N LYS A 123 -10.06 4.42 -31.26
CA LYS A 123 -10.35 5.31 -32.39
C LYS A 123 -10.59 6.74 -31.94
N ALA A 124 -11.26 6.94 -30.81
CA ALA A 124 -11.48 8.28 -30.26
C ALA A 124 -10.15 8.95 -29.89
N TYR A 125 -9.20 8.18 -29.32
CA TYR A 125 -7.83 8.66 -29.10
C TYR A 125 -7.13 9.03 -30.41
N VAL A 126 -7.18 8.17 -31.44
CA VAL A 126 -6.56 8.45 -32.74
C VAL A 126 -7.14 9.73 -33.38
N GLN A 127 -8.45 9.96 -33.26
CA GLN A 127 -9.08 11.20 -33.74
C GLN A 127 -8.57 12.44 -33.00
N PHE A 128 -8.37 12.37 -31.68
CA PHE A 128 -7.73 13.45 -30.94
C PHE A 128 -6.27 13.64 -31.35
N ALA A 129 -5.50 12.56 -31.48
CA ALA A 129 -4.10 12.62 -31.87
C ALA A 129 -3.94 13.32 -33.24
N GLY A 130 -4.80 13.01 -34.21
CA GLY A 130 -4.83 13.68 -35.51
C GLY A 130 -5.28 15.15 -35.48
N HIS A 131 -5.85 15.64 -34.38
CA HIS A 131 -6.20 17.05 -34.19
C HIS A 131 -5.02 17.90 -33.72
N PHE A 132 -4.00 17.28 -33.12
CA PHE A 132 -2.84 17.98 -32.58
C PHE A 132 -1.58 17.72 -33.41
N ALA A 133 -0.55 18.55 -33.22
CA ALA A 133 0.74 18.31 -33.88
C ALA A 133 1.43 17.06 -33.30
N ASP A 134 2.21 16.37 -34.12
CA ASP A 134 2.93 15.16 -33.72
C ASP A 134 3.78 15.37 -32.46
N GLY A 135 3.70 14.42 -31.52
CA GLY A 135 4.44 14.45 -30.26
C GLY A 135 3.87 15.38 -29.18
N THR A 136 2.78 16.10 -29.44
CA THR A 136 2.14 16.95 -28.42
C THR A 136 1.20 16.20 -27.48
N MET A 137 0.63 15.09 -27.94
CA MET A 137 -0.28 14.25 -27.16
C MET A 137 0.49 13.13 -26.46
N GLU A 138 0.21 12.92 -25.17
CA GLU A 138 0.74 11.79 -24.40
C GLU A 138 0.16 10.48 -24.98
N GLY A 139 1.02 9.47 -25.13
CA GLY A 139 0.60 8.12 -25.49
C GLY A 139 -0.49 7.63 -24.54
N TRP A 140 -1.54 7.03 -25.10
CA TRP A 140 -2.66 6.50 -24.34
C TRP A 140 -2.87 5.02 -24.69
N GLU A 141 -3.14 4.23 -23.66
CA GLU A 141 -3.43 2.81 -23.77
C GLU A 141 -4.60 2.43 -22.87
N LEU A 142 -5.34 1.40 -23.28
CA LEU A 142 -6.35 0.78 -22.44
C LEU A 142 -5.68 -0.01 -21.30
N GLY A 143 -6.31 0.00 -20.13
CA GLY A 143 -5.93 -0.92 -19.08
C GLY A 143 -6.24 -2.36 -19.50
N THR A 144 -5.57 -3.34 -18.88
CA THR A 144 -5.88 -4.76 -19.11
C THR A 144 -6.08 -5.51 -17.79
N ARG A 145 -6.91 -6.56 -17.82
CA ARG A 145 -7.07 -7.51 -16.71
C ARG A 145 -7.12 -8.91 -17.27
N GLY A 146 -6.08 -9.69 -16.98
CA GLY A 146 -5.95 -11.05 -17.53
C GLY A 146 -5.82 -11.06 -19.06
N GLY A 147 -5.32 -9.98 -19.66
CA GLY A 147 -5.20 -9.81 -21.10
C GLY A 147 -6.41 -9.14 -21.77
N ASP A 148 -7.57 -9.09 -21.11
CA ASP A 148 -8.77 -8.45 -21.66
C ASP A 148 -8.76 -6.93 -21.40
N PRO A 149 -9.30 -6.12 -22.33
CA PRO A 149 -9.32 -4.66 -22.19
C PRO A 149 -10.23 -4.18 -21.05
N ILE A 150 -9.83 -3.07 -20.43
CA ILE A 150 -10.59 -2.34 -19.41
C ILE A 150 -10.75 -0.89 -19.85
N ILE A 151 -11.99 -0.40 -19.80
CA ILE A 151 -12.31 1.01 -19.98
C ILE A 151 -12.41 1.65 -18.60
N GLU A 152 -11.51 2.60 -18.31
CA GLU A 152 -11.50 3.38 -17.08
C GLU A 152 -12.09 4.76 -17.32
N ALA A 153 -13.21 5.06 -16.66
CA ALA A 153 -13.91 6.34 -16.76
C ALA A 153 -13.94 7.03 -15.41
N ASN A 154 -13.57 8.32 -15.37
CA ASN A 154 -13.49 9.05 -14.12
C ASN A 154 -13.85 10.54 -14.28
N THR A 155 -14.46 11.10 -13.24
CA THR A 155 -14.89 12.50 -13.19
C THR A 155 -14.50 13.11 -11.86
N ARG A 156 -13.91 14.32 -11.87
CA ARG A 156 -13.54 15.00 -10.63
C ARG A 156 -14.78 15.34 -9.82
N TYR A 157 -14.70 15.21 -8.50
CA TYR A 157 -15.76 15.72 -7.63
C TYR A 157 -15.87 17.24 -7.69
N LEU A 158 -14.74 17.95 -7.73
CA LEU A 158 -14.70 19.40 -7.60
C LEU A 158 -13.75 20.00 -8.64
N THR A 159 -14.11 21.17 -9.15
CA THR A 159 -13.28 21.95 -10.07
C THR A 159 -12.86 23.26 -9.39
N PRO A 160 -11.60 23.71 -9.49
CA PRO A 160 -11.20 25.02 -9.00
C PRO A 160 -12.06 26.13 -9.65
N LYS A 161 -12.61 27.05 -8.85
CA LYS A 161 -13.45 28.15 -9.37
C LYS A 161 -12.74 28.99 -10.43
N VAL A 162 -11.42 29.17 -10.30
CA VAL A 162 -10.58 29.87 -11.28
C VAL A 162 -10.62 29.26 -12.68
N LEU A 163 -11.09 28.01 -12.83
CA LEU A 163 -11.22 27.31 -14.10
C LEU A 163 -12.67 27.23 -14.61
N CYS A 164 -13.63 27.74 -13.84
CA CYS A 164 -15.06 27.70 -14.16
C CYS A 164 -15.59 29.11 -14.49
N SER A 165 -16.73 29.18 -15.16
CA SER A 165 -17.53 30.39 -15.24
C SER A 165 -18.38 30.54 -13.97
N ASP A 166 -18.63 31.76 -13.52
CA ASP A 166 -19.34 32.04 -12.25
C ASP A 166 -20.77 31.47 -12.19
N GLU A 167 -21.38 31.17 -13.33
CA GLU A 167 -22.76 30.69 -13.45
C GLU A 167 -22.91 29.15 -13.38
N SER A 168 -21.84 28.38 -13.17
CA SER A 168 -21.87 26.92 -13.34
C SER A 168 -21.95 26.11 -12.04
N ALA A 169 -22.49 26.65 -10.94
CA ALA A 169 -22.62 25.90 -9.69
C ALA A 169 -23.88 25.03 -9.69
N GLU A 170 -23.69 23.73 -9.55
CA GLU A 170 -24.76 22.74 -9.41
C GLU A 170 -24.99 22.41 -7.94
N LYS A 171 -26.23 22.04 -7.59
CA LYS A 171 -26.54 21.58 -6.23
C LYS A 171 -26.05 20.14 -6.05
N LEU A 172 -25.29 19.89 -4.97
CA LEU A 172 -24.93 18.53 -4.56
C LEU A 172 -26.21 17.77 -4.17
N ASP A 173 -26.39 16.60 -4.77
CA ASP A 173 -27.50 15.69 -4.45
C ASP A 173 -27.23 15.01 -3.08
N GLU A 174 -28.29 14.81 -2.29
CA GLU A 174 -28.23 14.18 -0.97
C GLU A 174 -27.68 12.74 -1.05
N TYR A 175 -27.89 12.04 -2.18
CA TYR A 175 -27.32 10.71 -2.40
C TYR A 175 -25.81 10.72 -2.61
N ILE A 176 -25.23 11.86 -3.04
CA ILE A 176 -23.81 12.03 -3.34
C ILE A 176 -23.04 12.46 -2.09
N ASP A 177 -23.62 13.35 -1.29
CA ASP A 177 -22.99 13.89 -0.08
C ASP A 177 -23.90 13.87 1.16
N PRO A 178 -24.38 12.69 1.60
CA PRO A 178 -25.33 12.58 2.70
C PRO A 178 -24.78 13.08 4.04
N GLN A 179 -23.45 13.17 4.20
CA GLN A 179 -22.80 13.68 5.41
C GLN A 179 -22.20 15.09 5.25
N GLY A 180 -22.40 15.74 4.10
CA GLY A 180 -21.86 17.08 3.82
C GLY A 180 -20.33 17.13 3.75
N VAL A 181 -19.64 16.01 3.48
CA VAL A 181 -18.18 15.94 3.41
C VAL A 181 -17.66 16.70 2.18
N LEU A 182 -18.27 16.48 1.01
CA LEU A 182 -17.91 17.21 -0.22
C LEU A 182 -18.17 18.70 -0.05
N GLN A 183 -19.32 19.06 0.51
CA GLN A 183 -19.67 20.45 0.82
C GLN A 183 -18.65 21.10 1.77
N LYS A 184 -18.19 20.39 2.80
CA LYS A 184 -17.19 20.87 3.76
C LYS A 184 -15.79 21.09 3.16
N ILE A 185 -15.40 20.30 2.15
CA ILE A 185 -14.07 20.44 1.52
C ILE A 185 -14.05 21.37 0.32
N MET A 186 -15.21 21.65 -0.30
CA MET A 186 -15.36 22.56 -1.43
C MET A 186 -14.88 23.97 -1.09
N GLU A 187 -15.26 24.50 0.08
CA GLU A 187 -14.93 25.86 0.53
C GLU A 187 -15.20 26.92 -0.57
N ASP A 188 -14.49 28.03 -0.55
CA ASP A 188 -14.67 29.11 -1.52
C ASP A 188 -13.85 28.93 -2.80
N ASP A 189 -12.88 28.02 -2.83
CA ASP A 189 -11.95 27.87 -3.95
C ASP A 189 -12.42 26.89 -5.03
N PHE A 190 -13.41 26.05 -4.72
CA PHE A 190 -13.89 25.00 -5.62
C PHE A 190 -15.39 25.11 -5.86
N VAL A 191 -15.84 24.53 -6.96
CA VAL A 191 -17.24 24.43 -7.35
C VAL A 191 -17.56 23.00 -7.81
N TYR A 192 -18.75 22.53 -7.47
CA TYR A 192 -19.39 21.38 -8.09
C TYR A 192 -20.20 21.90 -9.28
N GLY A 193 -19.77 21.64 -10.50
CA GLY A 193 -20.46 22.10 -11.72
C GLY A 193 -20.97 20.98 -12.62
N PRO A 194 -21.56 21.32 -13.78
CA PRO A 194 -22.08 20.35 -14.74
C PRO A 194 -21.04 19.31 -15.16
N ASP A 195 -19.77 19.71 -15.25
CA ASP A 195 -18.68 18.80 -15.59
C ASP A 195 -18.30 17.82 -14.47
N ASN A 196 -18.71 18.08 -13.23
CA ASN A 196 -18.47 17.22 -12.06
C ASN A 196 -19.64 16.28 -11.78
N LYS A 197 -20.80 16.54 -12.39
CA LYS A 197 -22.03 15.79 -12.17
C LYS A 197 -21.96 14.43 -12.84
N VAL A 198 -22.31 13.41 -12.05
CA VAL A 198 -22.50 12.03 -12.50
C VAL A 198 -23.91 11.60 -12.09
N GLU A 199 -24.72 11.19 -13.05
CA GLU A 199 -26.08 10.71 -12.77
C GLU A 199 -26.07 9.21 -12.47
N TYR A 200 -26.77 8.81 -11.41
CA TYR A 200 -26.83 7.42 -10.95
C TYR A 200 -28.24 6.89 -11.08
N MET A 201 -28.40 5.87 -11.91
CA MET A 201 -29.69 5.40 -12.38
C MET A 201 -29.80 3.87 -12.31
N GLU A 202 -31.03 3.35 -12.34
CA GLU A 202 -31.32 1.92 -12.43
C GLU A 202 -32.47 1.69 -13.40
N ARG A 203 -32.32 0.69 -14.29
CA ARG A 203 -33.36 0.26 -15.21
C ARG A 203 -34.41 -0.55 -14.44
N ILE A 204 -35.67 -0.14 -14.50
CA ILE A 204 -36.79 -0.86 -13.89
C ILE A 204 -37.29 -1.91 -14.88
N SER A 205 -37.04 -3.19 -14.58
CA SER A 205 -37.32 -4.34 -15.47
C SER A 205 -38.79 -4.46 -15.92
N ASN A 206 -39.73 -3.84 -15.21
CA ASN A 206 -41.17 -4.03 -15.43
C ASN A 206 -41.86 -2.88 -16.21
N GLN A 207 -41.21 -1.74 -16.47
CA GLN A 207 -41.90 -0.53 -16.98
C GLN A 207 -41.11 0.32 -18.00
N ASP A 208 -40.03 -0.16 -18.61
CA ASP A 208 -39.14 0.67 -19.46
C ASP A 208 -38.78 2.03 -18.81
N GLY A 209 -38.71 2.03 -17.49
CA GLY A 209 -38.46 3.20 -16.67
C GLY A 209 -37.02 3.22 -16.17
N ILE A 210 -36.49 4.42 -15.96
CA ILE A 210 -35.21 4.64 -15.29
C ILE A 210 -35.49 5.41 -14.01
N ARG A 211 -35.00 4.93 -12.86
CA ARG A 211 -35.08 5.65 -11.58
C ARG A 211 -33.71 6.09 -11.09
N LYS A 212 -33.67 7.22 -10.38
CA LYS A 212 -32.46 7.66 -9.66
C LYS A 212 -32.18 6.73 -8.48
N VAL A 213 -30.91 6.43 -8.26
CA VAL A 213 -30.44 5.56 -7.16
C VAL A 213 -29.19 6.11 -6.50
N SER A 214 -28.91 5.67 -5.27
CA SER A 214 -27.66 6.03 -4.60
C SER A 214 -26.46 5.34 -5.27
N PRO A 215 -25.31 6.03 -5.43
CA PRO A 215 -24.07 5.42 -5.93
C PRO A 215 -23.57 4.25 -5.07
N THR A 216 -24.04 4.15 -3.82
CA THR A 216 -23.75 3.03 -2.93
C THR A 216 -24.37 1.71 -3.37
N GLN A 217 -25.43 1.76 -4.19
CA GLN A 217 -26.11 0.56 -4.69
C GLN A 217 -25.23 -0.22 -5.67
N PHE A 218 -24.46 0.48 -6.51
CA PHE A 218 -23.52 -0.15 -7.43
C PHE A 218 -22.44 -0.92 -6.69
N LYS A 219 -22.22 -2.17 -7.09
CA LYS A 219 -21.21 -3.10 -6.59
C LYS A 219 -20.29 -3.54 -7.74
N ILE A 220 -19.12 -4.04 -7.36
CA ILE A 220 -18.25 -4.76 -8.30
C ILE A 220 -18.97 -6.06 -8.69
N GLY A 221 -19.00 -6.35 -9.98
CA GLY A 221 -19.78 -7.44 -10.57
C GLY A 221 -21.14 -7.01 -11.13
N ASP A 222 -21.59 -5.78 -10.94
CA ASP A 222 -22.81 -5.31 -11.57
C ASP A 222 -22.60 -5.08 -13.07
N ILE A 223 -23.59 -5.45 -13.88
CA ILE A 223 -23.66 -5.08 -15.30
C ILE A 223 -24.31 -3.70 -15.38
N VAL A 224 -23.58 -2.76 -15.96
CA VAL A 224 -23.96 -1.36 -16.01
C VAL A 224 -23.81 -0.79 -17.41
N GLU A 225 -24.50 0.32 -17.65
CA GLU A 225 -24.22 1.20 -18.77
C GLU A 225 -23.63 2.51 -18.25
N ALA A 226 -22.41 2.82 -18.68
CA ALA A 226 -21.78 4.10 -18.44
C ALA A 226 -22.00 5.02 -19.63
N VAL A 227 -22.44 6.24 -19.35
CA VAL A 227 -22.40 7.34 -20.31
C VAL A 227 -21.08 8.07 -20.10
N VAL A 228 -20.26 8.15 -21.14
CA VAL A 228 -18.91 8.73 -21.09
C VAL A 228 -18.71 9.84 -22.11
N ALA A 229 -17.80 10.75 -21.82
CA ALA A 229 -17.34 11.78 -22.76
C ALA A 229 -15.82 11.71 -22.90
N PHE A 230 -15.31 11.82 -24.13
CA PHE A 230 -13.86 11.89 -24.35
C PHE A 230 -13.38 13.35 -24.28
N VAL A 231 -12.42 13.61 -23.40
CA VAL A 231 -11.92 14.95 -23.11
C VAL A 231 -10.41 14.94 -23.08
N CYS A 232 -9.78 15.88 -23.78
CA CYS A 232 -8.36 16.15 -23.67
C CYS A 232 -8.10 17.43 -22.86
N TYR A 233 -7.03 17.44 -22.06
CA TYR A 233 -6.58 18.62 -21.35
C TYR A 233 -5.06 18.72 -21.38
N GLN A 234 -4.56 19.95 -21.31
CA GLN A 234 -3.12 20.20 -21.23
C GLN A 234 -2.61 19.91 -19.81
N THR A 235 -1.55 19.11 -19.70
CA THR A 235 -0.90 18.85 -18.41
C THR A 235 0.06 19.99 -18.05
N GLN A 236 0.42 20.11 -16.77
CA GLN A 236 1.39 21.12 -16.31
C GLN A 236 2.76 21.01 -16.99
N LYS A 237 3.12 19.81 -17.47
CA LYS A 237 4.40 19.54 -18.14
C LYS A 237 4.38 19.86 -19.63
N GLY A 238 3.26 20.34 -20.17
CA GLY A 238 3.10 20.64 -21.59
C GLY A 238 2.27 19.66 -22.41
N PRO A 239 2.40 18.32 -22.29
CA PRO A 239 1.69 17.40 -23.19
C PRO A 239 0.20 17.38 -22.91
N ILE A 240 -0.56 17.06 -23.96
CA ILE A 240 -2.02 16.93 -23.95
C ILE A 240 -2.38 15.49 -23.59
N LYS A 241 -3.27 15.30 -22.62
CA LYS A 241 -3.70 13.98 -22.15
C LYS A 241 -5.17 13.75 -22.42
N MET A 242 -5.52 12.59 -23.00
CA MET A 242 -6.91 12.13 -23.10
C MET A 242 -7.38 11.55 -21.76
N SER A 243 -8.64 11.81 -21.43
CA SER A 243 -9.37 11.20 -20.32
C SER A 243 -10.78 10.87 -20.74
N ILE A 244 -11.30 9.79 -20.17
CA ILE A 244 -12.69 9.36 -20.34
C ILE A 244 -13.47 9.88 -19.13
N ALA A 245 -14.31 10.89 -19.33
CA ALA A 245 -15.12 11.49 -18.29
C ALA A 245 -16.43 10.70 -18.11
N LEU A 246 -16.72 10.28 -16.87
CA LEU A 246 -17.97 9.62 -16.51
C LEU A 246 -19.10 10.66 -16.38
N ARG A 247 -20.23 10.46 -17.05
CA ARG A 247 -21.40 11.37 -17.04
C ARG A 247 -22.63 10.76 -16.39
N ALA A 248 -22.87 9.48 -16.62
CA ALA A 248 -23.93 8.75 -15.95
C ALA A 248 -23.54 7.28 -15.80
N LEU A 249 -24.18 6.61 -14.85
CA LEU A 249 -24.05 5.19 -14.60
C LEU A 249 -25.43 4.60 -14.33
N SER A 250 -25.86 3.67 -15.18
CA SER A 250 -27.14 2.99 -15.07
C SER A 250 -26.95 1.52 -14.73
N LEU A 251 -27.57 1.04 -13.66
CA LEU A 251 -27.59 -0.37 -13.30
C LEU A 251 -28.54 -1.12 -14.24
N LEU A 252 -28.02 -2.10 -14.99
CA LEU A 252 -28.79 -2.91 -15.94
C LEU A 252 -29.17 -4.26 -15.35
N ASP A 253 -28.21 -4.93 -14.70
CA ASP A 253 -28.42 -6.27 -14.14
C ASP A 253 -27.43 -6.52 -12.99
N HIS A 254 -27.94 -7.05 -11.87
CA HIS A 254 -27.15 -7.40 -10.67
C HIS A 254 -27.36 -8.87 -10.28
N THR A 255 -27.97 -9.69 -11.14
CA THR A 255 -28.38 -11.07 -10.83
C THR A 255 -27.20 -11.93 -10.40
N GLU A 256 -26.11 -11.90 -11.17
CA GLU A 256 -24.90 -12.70 -10.87
C GLU A 256 -24.19 -12.20 -9.61
N GLN A 257 -24.31 -10.90 -9.29
CA GLN A 257 -23.77 -10.31 -8.07
C GLN A 257 -24.57 -10.78 -6.85
N ASP A 258 -25.89 -10.77 -6.94
CA ASP A 258 -26.82 -11.24 -5.91
C ASP A 258 -26.66 -12.73 -5.65
N GLU A 259 -26.61 -13.56 -6.71
CA GLU A 259 -26.35 -14.99 -6.58
C GLU A 259 -25.03 -15.26 -5.87
N ALA A 260 -23.96 -14.55 -6.27
CA ALA A 260 -22.67 -14.65 -5.61
C ALA A 260 -22.74 -14.19 -4.14
N ALA A 261 -23.51 -13.15 -3.82
CA ALA A 261 -23.70 -12.70 -2.44
C ALA A 261 -24.45 -13.74 -1.59
N VAL A 262 -25.49 -14.37 -2.12
CA VAL A 262 -26.25 -15.45 -1.46
C VAL A 262 -25.36 -16.67 -1.22
N LEU A 263 -24.55 -17.08 -2.21
CA LEU A 263 -23.60 -18.17 -2.06
C LEU A 263 -22.55 -17.87 -0.98
N ARG A 264 -22.05 -16.62 -0.92
CA ARG A 264 -21.13 -16.16 0.12
C ARG A 264 -21.76 -16.23 1.52
N MET A 265 -23.02 -15.84 1.65
CA MET A 265 -23.77 -15.95 2.91
C MET A 265 -23.95 -17.41 3.35
N ARG A 266 -24.35 -18.31 2.43
CA ARG A 266 -24.53 -19.74 2.73
C ARG A 266 -23.22 -20.42 3.14
N ASN A 267 -22.12 -20.11 2.46
CA ASN A 267 -20.81 -20.70 2.78
C ASN A 267 -20.27 -20.22 4.13
N LYS A 268 -20.56 -18.97 4.52
CA LYS A 268 -20.24 -18.46 5.86
C LYS A 268 -21.01 -19.24 6.94
N GLN A 269 -22.30 -19.48 6.75
CA GLN A 269 -23.12 -20.25 7.70
C GLN A 269 -22.63 -21.70 7.87
N LYS A 270 -22.23 -22.38 6.79
CA LYS A 270 -21.69 -23.75 6.86
C LYS A 270 -20.38 -23.84 7.66
N THR A 271 -19.57 -22.78 7.68
CA THR A 271 -18.27 -22.78 8.38
C THR A 271 -18.35 -22.41 9.85
N THR A 272 -19.47 -21.85 10.31
CA THR A 272 -19.75 -21.52 11.72
C THR A 272 -20.67 -22.52 12.42
N GLY A 273 -20.98 -23.66 11.78
CA GLY A 273 -21.87 -24.69 12.33
C GLY A 273 -21.29 -25.56 13.46
N GLY A 274 -20.06 -25.28 13.91
CA GLY A 274 -19.43 -25.95 15.05
C GLY A 274 -18.80 -24.92 15.98
N MET A 275 -19.31 -24.82 17.20
CA MET A 275 -18.82 -23.99 18.32
C MET A 275 -18.95 -22.47 18.15
N GLY A 276 -19.95 -21.90 18.82
CA GLY A 276 -20.08 -20.45 19.02
C GLY A 276 -21.52 -20.01 19.21
N SER A 277 -21.90 -19.75 20.47
CA SER A 277 -23.20 -19.21 20.89
C SER A 277 -23.66 -18.05 20.00
N ILE A 278 -24.71 -18.27 19.20
CA ILE A 278 -25.41 -17.19 18.49
C ILE A 278 -26.24 -16.43 19.52
N SER A 279 -25.91 -15.16 19.75
CA SER A 279 -26.86 -14.22 20.35
C SER A 279 -28.06 -14.11 19.41
N THR A 280 -29.11 -14.87 19.70
CA THR A 280 -30.38 -14.75 18.99
C THR A 280 -31.00 -13.43 19.40
N LEU A 281 -31.03 -12.48 18.47
CA LEU A 281 -31.92 -11.33 18.60
C LEU A 281 -33.35 -11.89 18.56
N LYS A 282 -33.94 -12.18 19.72
CA LYS A 282 -35.34 -12.61 19.83
C LYS A 282 -36.21 -11.47 19.30
N ARG A 283 -36.58 -11.51 18.02
CA ARG A 283 -37.71 -10.73 17.51
C ARG A 283 -38.94 -11.31 18.18
N LYS A 284 -39.67 -10.50 18.96
CA LYS A 284 -40.99 -10.90 19.46
C LYS A 284 -41.79 -11.35 18.24
N SER A 285 -42.22 -12.61 18.24
CA SER A 285 -43.25 -13.08 17.31
C SER A 285 -44.43 -12.13 17.43
N ALA A 286 -45.00 -11.71 16.29
CA ALA A 286 -46.14 -10.79 16.29
C ALA A 286 -47.35 -11.33 17.08
N TYR A 287 -47.34 -12.62 17.48
CA TYR A 287 -48.45 -13.32 18.11
C TYR A 287 -48.08 -14.22 19.31
N ALA A 288 -47.02 -13.95 20.07
CA ALA A 288 -46.70 -14.75 21.27
C ALA A 288 -47.18 -14.09 22.56
N HIS A 289 -48.15 -14.72 23.24
CA HIS A 289 -48.56 -14.41 24.61
C HIS A 289 -47.46 -14.81 25.62
N GLU A 290 -47.28 -14.00 26.65
CA GLU A 290 -46.22 -14.08 27.66
C GLU A 290 -46.60 -15.06 28.78
N ASP A 291 -45.91 -16.21 28.88
CA ASP A 291 -45.93 -17.06 30.07
C ASP A 291 -44.67 -16.80 30.92
N THR A 292 -44.90 -16.44 32.18
CA THR A 292 -43.95 -15.77 33.09
C THR A 292 -43.17 -16.70 34.05
N GLU A 293 -42.99 -17.98 33.75
CA GLU A 293 -42.35 -18.91 34.69
C GLU A 293 -40.86 -19.23 34.43
N GLU A 294 -40.30 -18.84 33.29
CA GLU A 294 -38.92 -19.24 32.93
C GLU A 294 -37.81 -18.28 33.46
N ALA A 295 -38.18 -17.19 34.15
CA ALA A 295 -37.26 -16.13 34.57
C ALA A 295 -36.39 -16.50 35.79
N GLY A 296 -36.81 -17.48 36.61
CA GLY A 296 -36.11 -17.83 37.87
C GLY A 296 -34.83 -18.64 37.68
N MET A 297 -34.74 -19.48 36.64
CA MET A 297 -33.60 -20.42 36.49
C MET A 297 -32.37 -19.80 35.80
N ARG A 298 -32.47 -18.59 35.22
CA ARG A 298 -31.40 -18.01 34.40
C ARG A 298 -30.39 -17.15 35.17
N PHE A 299 -30.60 -16.87 36.45
CA PHE A 299 -29.68 -16.04 37.25
C PHE A 299 -28.46 -16.80 37.81
N ALA A 300 -28.39 -18.13 37.68
CA ALA A 300 -27.32 -18.93 38.28
C ALA A 300 -26.04 -19.11 37.41
N ARG A 301 -25.95 -18.49 36.23
CA ARG A 301 -24.83 -18.75 35.28
C ARG A 301 -24.01 -17.54 34.83
N MET A 302 -24.12 -16.39 35.49
CA MET A 302 -23.25 -15.23 35.18
C MET A 302 -21.97 -15.25 36.02
N ARG A 303 -20.85 -15.68 35.42
CA ARG A 303 -19.50 -15.19 35.70
C ARG A 303 -18.81 -14.85 34.38
N ILE A 304 -18.11 -13.72 34.40
CA ILE A 304 -17.53 -12.96 33.28
C ILE A 304 -16.18 -13.56 32.88
N ASP A 305 -15.85 -13.53 31.58
CA ASP A 305 -14.55 -13.08 31.07
C ASP A 305 -14.71 -12.57 29.62
N ASP A 306 -13.84 -11.61 29.26
CA ASP A 306 -13.97 -10.58 28.24
C ASP A 306 -13.60 -10.94 26.79
N ASP A 307 -14.07 -10.06 25.90
CA ASP A 307 -13.58 -9.67 24.56
C ASP A 307 -13.51 -10.69 23.41
N ASP A 308 -14.54 -10.64 22.54
CA ASP A 308 -14.40 -11.03 21.14
C ASP A 308 -15.29 -10.15 20.22
N ASN A 309 -14.67 -9.19 19.54
CA ASN A 309 -15.30 -8.35 18.52
C ASN A 309 -14.46 -8.40 17.23
N THR A 310 -14.68 -9.44 16.42
CA THR A 310 -14.11 -9.56 15.08
C THR A 310 -15.20 -9.49 14.01
N VAL A 311 -15.08 -8.55 13.06
CA VAL A 311 -15.98 -8.40 11.90
C VAL A 311 -15.40 -9.18 10.70
N PRO A 312 -16.16 -10.05 10.01
CA PRO A 312 -15.58 -10.90 8.96
C PRO A 312 -15.44 -10.16 7.61
N GLY A 313 -14.20 -9.91 7.20
CA GLY A 313 -13.79 -9.47 5.86
C GLY A 313 -13.55 -10.64 4.89
N GLN A 314 -14.04 -10.55 3.65
CA GLN A 314 -13.96 -11.57 2.60
C GLN A 314 -12.56 -11.67 1.95
N GLU A 315 -12.04 -12.89 1.83
CA GLU A 315 -11.07 -13.31 0.80
C GLU A 315 -11.54 -14.65 0.21
N ALA A 316 -11.29 -14.87 -1.09
CA ALA A 316 -11.72 -16.02 -1.89
C ALA A 316 -11.29 -17.38 -1.26
N ARG A 317 -12.20 -18.35 -1.22
CA ARG A 317 -12.04 -19.63 -0.51
C ARG A 317 -11.94 -20.81 -1.47
N PHE A 318 -10.89 -20.85 -2.27
CA PHE A 318 -10.18 -22.11 -2.48
C PHE A 318 -9.02 -22.18 -1.50
N VAL A 319 -9.35 -22.48 -0.25
CA VAL A 319 -8.36 -22.79 0.75
C VAL A 319 -8.87 -23.96 1.56
N VAL A 320 -8.34 -25.14 1.25
CA VAL A 320 -8.14 -26.15 2.30
C VAL A 320 -7.46 -25.38 3.43
N LYS A 321 -8.14 -25.21 4.58
CA LYS A 321 -7.52 -24.56 5.75
C LYS A 321 -6.26 -25.36 6.06
N ILE A 322 -5.11 -24.87 5.58
CA ILE A 322 -3.84 -25.43 5.96
C ILE A 322 -3.65 -24.96 7.39
N ASP A 323 -3.53 -25.91 8.29
CA ASP A 323 -3.27 -25.64 9.69
C ASP A 323 -2.06 -24.70 9.81
N ILE A 324 -2.18 -23.64 10.62
CA ILE A 324 -1.11 -22.66 10.79
C ILE A 324 0.14 -23.32 11.37
N ASP A 325 -0.02 -24.36 12.19
CA ASP A 325 1.08 -25.13 12.76
C ASP A 325 1.77 -25.98 11.69
N LEU A 326 1.01 -26.48 10.70
CA LEU A 326 1.61 -27.15 9.54
C LEU A 326 2.38 -26.15 8.67
N LEU A 327 1.85 -24.95 8.47
CA LEU A 327 2.56 -23.88 7.76
C LEU A 327 3.85 -23.50 8.49
N PHE A 328 3.83 -23.40 9.82
CA PHE A 328 5.04 -23.16 10.61
C PHE A 328 6.05 -24.29 10.49
N LYS A 329 5.62 -25.55 10.55
CA LYS A 329 6.51 -26.70 10.29
C LYS A 329 7.14 -26.62 8.90
N ILE A 330 6.34 -26.38 7.85
CA ILE A 330 6.87 -26.18 6.49
C ILE A 330 7.91 -25.08 6.48
N MET A 331 7.64 -23.94 7.12
CA MET A 331 8.55 -22.80 7.19
C MET A 331 9.82 -23.07 7.99
N ASP A 332 9.76 -23.91 9.03
CA ASP A 332 10.92 -24.26 9.85
C ASP A 332 11.80 -25.32 9.17
N GLU A 333 11.24 -26.13 8.27
CA GLU A 333 11.98 -27.05 7.40
C GLU A 333 12.63 -26.35 6.19
N LEU A 334 12.24 -25.11 5.87
CA LEU A 334 12.90 -24.34 4.80
C LEU A 334 14.27 -23.85 5.27
N GLU A 335 15.32 -24.44 4.70
CA GLU A 335 16.71 -24.12 5.02
C GLU A 335 17.08 -22.68 4.64
N LEU A 336 16.47 -22.13 3.58
CA LEU A 336 16.88 -20.84 3.01
C LEU A 336 15.80 -19.75 3.13
N PRO A 337 16.16 -18.55 3.63
CA PRO A 337 15.22 -17.42 3.74
C PRO A 337 14.57 -16.98 2.43
N LYS A 338 15.24 -17.19 1.28
CA LYS A 338 14.66 -16.89 -0.04
C LYS A 338 13.36 -17.69 -0.29
N GLU A 339 13.30 -18.94 0.16
CA GLU A 339 12.15 -19.82 -0.06
C GLU A 339 10.96 -19.36 0.76
N LEU A 340 11.20 -18.92 2.00
CA LEU A 340 10.16 -18.31 2.86
C LEU A 340 9.50 -17.09 2.19
N ILE A 341 10.28 -16.31 1.45
CA ILE A 341 9.79 -15.10 0.79
C ILE A 341 9.01 -15.45 -0.46
N TYR A 342 9.55 -16.31 -1.33
CA TYR A 342 8.81 -16.79 -2.49
C TYR A 342 7.48 -17.41 -2.06
N LEU A 343 7.49 -18.17 -0.96
CA LEU A 343 6.31 -18.76 -0.37
C LEU A 343 5.32 -17.70 0.12
N GLY A 344 5.77 -16.69 0.88
CA GLY A 344 4.95 -15.56 1.32
C GLY A 344 4.39 -14.70 0.17
N MET A 345 5.04 -14.71 -0.99
CA MET A 345 4.55 -14.04 -2.21
C MET A 345 3.49 -14.86 -2.95
N THR A 346 3.49 -16.20 -2.81
CA THR A 346 2.57 -17.08 -3.56
C THR A 346 1.11 -16.93 -3.14
N CYS A 347 0.81 -16.84 -1.84
CA CYS A 347 -0.58 -16.76 -1.37
C CYS A 347 -0.71 -16.05 -0.01
N ASN A 348 -1.93 -15.63 0.33
CA ASN A 348 -2.18 -14.91 1.59
C ASN A 348 -1.95 -15.77 2.85
N HIS A 349 -2.16 -17.09 2.78
CA HIS A 349 -1.98 -17.98 3.93
C HIS A 349 -0.50 -18.06 4.34
N PHE A 350 0.39 -18.25 3.37
CA PHE A 350 1.82 -18.22 3.61
C PHE A 350 2.30 -16.82 4.02
N ARG A 351 1.71 -15.75 3.49
CA ARG A 351 2.00 -14.38 3.94
C ARG A 351 1.64 -14.17 5.41
N MET A 352 0.47 -14.63 5.84
CA MET A 352 0.02 -14.56 7.23
C MET A 352 0.84 -15.45 8.15
N ALA A 353 1.21 -16.66 7.70
CA ALA A 353 2.14 -17.52 8.42
C ALA A 353 3.52 -16.86 8.56
N LEU A 354 4.06 -16.28 7.49
CA LEU A 354 5.33 -15.54 7.53
C LEU A 354 5.27 -14.39 8.53
N LYS A 355 4.20 -13.59 8.47
CA LYS A 355 3.96 -12.47 9.39
C LYS A 355 3.97 -12.95 10.84
N LYS A 356 3.18 -13.98 11.18
CA LYS A 356 3.11 -14.52 12.55
C LYS A 356 4.43 -15.13 13.00
N ARG A 357 5.14 -15.83 12.11
CA ARG A 357 6.46 -16.40 12.40
C ARG A 357 7.47 -15.31 12.71
N LEU A 358 7.55 -14.26 11.89
CA LEU A 358 8.45 -13.12 12.12
C LEU A 358 8.09 -12.36 13.39
N GLN A 359 6.80 -12.19 13.70
CA GLN A 359 6.35 -11.61 14.97
C GLN A 359 6.80 -12.47 16.16
N SER A 360 6.58 -13.78 16.11
CA SER A 360 7.01 -14.72 17.16
C SER A 360 8.53 -14.70 17.33
N ASN A 361 9.28 -14.74 16.24
CA ASN A 361 10.75 -14.69 16.26
C ASN A 361 11.27 -13.36 16.81
N THR A 362 10.61 -12.25 16.47
CA THR A 362 10.93 -10.92 17.03
C THR A 362 10.79 -10.91 18.55
N TYR A 363 9.74 -11.53 19.08
CA TYR A 363 9.50 -11.56 20.53
C TYR A 363 10.48 -12.50 21.23
N LYS A 364 10.70 -13.69 20.67
CA LYS A 364 11.73 -14.62 21.14
C LYS A 364 13.11 -13.96 21.15
N TYR A 365 13.45 -13.21 20.10
CA TYR A 365 14.70 -12.47 20.00
C TYR A 365 14.83 -11.43 21.11
N ALA A 366 13.82 -10.58 21.33
CA ALA A 366 13.85 -9.59 22.41
C ALA A 366 13.98 -10.24 23.79
N THR A 367 13.20 -11.29 24.07
CA THR A 367 13.25 -12.02 25.35
C THR A 367 14.55 -12.78 25.57
N ALA A 368 15.18 -13.30 24.50
CA ALA A 368 16.51 -13.90 24.59
C ALA A 368 17.58 -12.89 25.03
N HIS A 369 17.33 -11.60 24.80
CA HIS A 369 18.20 -10.49 25.19
C HIS A 369 17.72 -9.74 26.44
N GLY A 370 16.92 -10.39 27.30
CA GLY A 370 16.58 -9.87 28.63
C GLY A 370 15.36 -8.94 28.68
N VAL A 371 14.64 -8.75 27.57
CA VAL A 371 13.38 -8.00 27.53
C VAL A 371 12.21 -8.90 27.95
N GLU A 372 11.64 -8.63 29.12
CA GLU A 372 10.51 -9.34 29.71
C GLU A 372 9.18 -8.99 29.03
N PHE A 373 9.01 -7.73 28.61
CA PHE A 373 7.76 -7.23 28.02
C PHE A 373 7.94 -6.82 26.54
N PRO A 374 8.14 -7.77 25.60
CA PRO A 374 8.39 -7.48 24.19
C PRO A 374 7.32 -6.60 23.54
N ASP A 375 6.05 -6.76 23.90
CA ASP A 375 4.97 -5.91 23.38
C ASP A 375 5.15 -4.43 23.73
N TRP A 376 5.68 -4.13 24.92
CA TRP A 376 5.81 -2.77 25.42
C TRP A 376 7.00 -2.07 24.77
N ILE A 377 8.13 -2.75 24.64
CA ILE A 377 9.27 -2.22 23.89
C ILE A 377 8.90 -1.99 22.42
N MET A 378 8.18 -2.91 21.76
CA MET A 378 7.78 -2.72 20.36
C MET A 378 6.89 -1.48 20.19
N LYS A 379 5.91 -1.29 21.08
CA LYS A 379 5.12 -0.03 21.11
C LYS A 379 6.02 1.18 21.34
N LYS A 380 6.99 1.10 22.25
CA LYS A 380 7.90 2.21 22.52
C LYS A 380 8.73 2.58 21.29
N LEU A 381 9.25 1.59 20.58
CA LEU A 381 9.99 1.78 19.33
C LEU A 381 9.13 2.47 18.26
N GLU A 382 7.86 2.07 18.12
CA GLU A 382 6.92 2.70 17.18
C GLU A 382 6.68 4.18 17.51
N HIS A 383 6.43 4.52 18.78
CA HIS A 383 6.18 5.90 19.21
C HIS A 383 7.40 6.82 19.10
N THR A 384 8.60 6.25 19.21
CA THR A 384 9.87 7.01 19.23
C THR A 384 10.60 6.99 17.89
N ASN A 385 10.04 6.32 16.87
CA ASN A 385 10.70 6.04 15.60
C ASN A 385 12.09 5.37 15.77
N SER A 386 12.24 4.58 16.83
CA SER A 386 13.44 3.82 17.13
C SER A 386 13.35 2.43 16.52
N ILE A 387 14.49 1.76 16.33
CA ILE A 387 14.55 0.43 15.71
C ILE A 387 15.51 -0.47 16.47
N ILE A 388 15.26 -1.78 16.48
CA ILE A 388 16.27 -2.77 16.87
C ILE A 388 17.00 -3.21 15.61
N ALA A 389 18.32 -3.13 15.58
CA ALA A 389 19.13 -3.52 14.43
C ALA A 389 20.36 -4.33 14.87
N GLY A 390 21.32 -4.51 13.96
CA GLY A 390 22.57 -5.19 14.27
C GLY A 390 22.62 -6.64 13.81
N PRO A 391 23.71 -7.36 14.13
CA PRO A 391 23.97 -8.71 13.64
C PRO A 391 22.88 -9.72 14.00
N ASP A 392 22.37 -9.66 15.23
CA ASP A 392 21.47 -10.70 15.74
C ASP A 392 20.04 -10.57 15.26
N VAL A 393 19.64 -9.42 14.72
CA VAL A 393 18.34 -9.28 14.07
C VAL A 393 18.19 -10.25 12.89
N LEU A 394 19.30 -10.73 12.34
CA LEU A 394 19.27 -11.77 11.33
C LEU A 394 18.62 -13.08 11.83
N SER A 395 18.72 -13.38 13.13
CA SER A 395 18.03 -14.54 13.75
C SER A 395 16.50 -14.44 13.70
N VAL A 396 15.94 -13.25 13.47
CA VAL A 396 14.50 -13.10 13.23
C VAL A 396 14.10 -13.66 11.88
N TRP A 397 14.94 -13.43 10.87
CA TRP A 397 14.75 -13.91 9.49
C TRP A 397 15.15 -15.37 9.31
N MET A 398 16.23 -15.78 9.98
CA MET A 398 16.92 -17.05 9.76
C MET A 398 17.00 -17.81 11.09
N ASN A 399 16.87 -19.14 11.05
CA ASN A 399 17.08 -19.96 12.23
C ASN A 399 18.59 -20.16 12.51
N ILE A 400 19.27 -19.06 12.85
CA ILE A 400 20.69 -19.06 13.19
C ILE A 400 20.86 -18.76 14.68
N PRO A 401 21.90 -19.30 15.32
CA PRO A 401 22.27 -18.89 16.67
C PRO A 401 22.53 -17.38 16.75
N SER A 402 22.32 -16.79 17.92
CA SER A 402 22.75 -15.41 18.19
C SER A 402 24.24 -15.27 17.85
N LEU A 403 24.56 -14.24 17.07
CA LEU A 403 25.92 -13.89 16.68
C LEU A 403 26.59 -13.03 17.76
N THR A 404 25.79 -12.31 18.56
CA THR A 404 26.19 -11.53 19.72
C THR A 404 25.34 -11.90 20.94
N ASP A 405 25.73 -11.39 22.10
CA ASP A 405 25.02 -11.57 23.38
C ASP A 405 24.35 -10.27 23.84
N ARG A 406 24.12 -9.31 22.92
CA ARG A 406 23.60 -7.98 23.28
C ARG A 406 22.46 -7.52 22.37
N LEU A 407 21.51 -6.80 22.96
CA LEU A 407 20.46 -6.09 22.24
C LEU A 407 21.00 -4.76 21.70
N GLU A 408 20.72 -4.43 20.45
CA GLU A 408 21.17 -3.16 19.85
C GLU A 408 19.98 -2.33 19.38
N ILE A 409 19.68 -1.23 20.07
CA ILE A 409 18.58 -0.32 19.75
C ILE A 409 19.15 0.97 19.17
N PHE A 410 18.61 1.43 18.05
CA PHE A 410 19.00 2.67 17.39
C PHE A 410 17.88 3.69 17.52
N CYS A 411 18.19 4.86 18.05
CA CYS A 411 17.25 5.96 18.28
C CYS A 411 17.60 7.17 17.40
N PRO A 412 16.61 7.99 17.00
CA PRO A 412 16.89 9.30 16.43
C PRO A 412 17.54 10.24 17.47
N ASN A 413 18.18 11.31 17.00
CA ASN A 413 18.71 12.40 17.84
C ASN A 413 17.61 13.31 18.39
N ASP A 414 16.57 12.71 18.96
CA ASP A 414 15.50 13.40 19.66
C ASP A 414 15.62 13.02 21.15
N PRO A 415 15.92 13.98 22.04
CA PRO A 415 15.98 13.75 23.48
C PRO A 415 14.76 13.02 24.04
N LEU A 416 13.56 13.34 23.55
CA LEU A 416 12.35 12.66 24.02
C LEU A 416 12.32 11.19 23.57
N ALA A 417 12.76 10.91 22.35
CA ALA A 417 12.78 9.57 21.79
C ALA A 417 13.76 8.65 22.53
N PHE A 418 15.04 9.02 22.60
CA PHE A 418 16.05 8.14 23.19
C PHE A 418 15.90 8.03 24.71
N THR A 419 15.51 9.09 25.42
CA THR A 419 15.23 9.03 26.86
C THR A 419 14.05 8.09 27.13
N ALA A 420 12.96 8.16 26.35
CA ALA A 420 11.82 7.28 26.55
C ALA A 420 12.15 5.78 26.31
N VAL A 421 13.12 5.47 25.45
CA VAL A 421 13.63 4.09 25.26
C VAL A 421 14.51 3.67 26.44
N ILE A 422 15.45 4.51 26.86
CA ILE A 422 16.35 4.23 27.99
C ILE A 422 15.53 4.04 29.27
N ASP A 423 14.61 4.96 29.59
CA ASP A 423 13.75 4.89 30.76
C ASP A 423 12.91 3.60 30.76
N HIS A 424 12.43 3.16 29.60
CA HIS A 424 11.71 1.89 29.51
C HIS A 424 12.63 0.69 29.81
N LEU A 425 13.85 0.68 29.26
CA LEU A 425 14.82 -0.37 29.56
C LEU A 425 15.22 -0.39 31.04
N THR A 426 15.40 0.76 31.68
CA THR A 426 15.77 0.83 33.09
C THR A 426 14.60 0.54 34.02
N ASP A 427 13.49 1.25 33.83
CA ASP A 427 12.40 1.28 34.81
C ASP A 427 11.44 0.11 34.65
N THR A 428 11.29 -0.41 33.42
CA THR A 428 10.40 -1.54 33.13
C THR A 428 11.16 -2.84 32.99
N GLU A 429 12.26 -2.84 32.24
CA GLU A 429 13.00 -4.06 31.93
C GLU A 429 14.13 -4.35 32.92
N GLY A 430 14.47 -3.43 33.83
CA GLY A 430 15.46 -3.65 34.89
C GLY A 430 16.92 -3.64 34.42
N PHE A 431 17.21 -2.97 33.31
CA PHE A 431 18.58 -2.72 32.89
C PHE A 431 19.22 -1.59 33.72
N GLU A 432 20.53 -1.65 33.90
CA GLU A 432 21.34 -0.63 34.55
C GLU A 432 22.28 0.01 33.53
N VAL A 433 22.36 1.34 33.50
CA VAL A 433 23.28 2.08 32.63
C VAL A 433 24.71 1.92 33.15
N ILE A 434 25.60 1.37 32.33
CA ILE A 434 27.00 1.12 32.68
C ILE A 434 27.96 2.19 32.16
N ASN A 435 27.69 2.73 30.98
CA ASN A 435 28.50 3.77 30.36
C ASN A 435 27.71 4.62 29.37
N VAL A 436 28.14 5.86 29.23
CA VAL A 436 27.63 6.78 28.21
C VAL A 436 28.82 7.35 27.45
N VAL A 437 28.89 7.03 26.16
CA VAL A 437 29.88 7.57 25.24
C VAL A 437 29.26 8.76 24.52
N ASN A 438 29.63 9.96 24.97
CA ASN A 438 29.15 11.22 24.41
C ASN A 438 30.01 11.67 23.22
N PRO A 439 29.49 12.54 22.33
CA PRO A 439 30.26 13.10 21.24
C PRO A 439 31.48 13.87 21.76
N GLY A 440 32.66 13.56 21.21
CA GLY A 440 33.92 14.20 21.58
C GLY A 440 35.03 13.89 20.57
N PRO A 441 36.22 14.49 20.69
CA PRO A 441 37.31 14.30 19.73
C PRO A 441 37.76 12.83 19.56
N LYS A 442 37.50 11.99 20.58
CA LYS A 442 37.81 10.55 20.60
C LYS A 442 36.60 9.66 20.35
N SER A 443 35.39 10.19 20.29
CA SER A 443 34.16 9.37 20.27
C SER A 443 34.07 8.52 18.99
N SER A 444 34.62 8.99 17.88
CA SER A 444 34.70 8.17 16.66
C SER A 444 35.52 6.90 16.86
N ALA A 445 36.60 6.93 17.66
CA ALA A 445 37.38 5.72 17.95
C ALA A 445 36.59 4.76 18.85
N GLU A 446 35.92 5.29 19.87
CA GLU A 446 35.09 4.51 20.80
C GLU A 446 33.85 3.90 20.12
N PHE A 447 33.26 4.59 19.14
CA PHE A 447 32.17 4.05 18.33
C PHE A 447 32.64 2.93 17.41
N ARG A 448 33.85 3.05 16.84
CA ARG A 448 34.45 1.99 16.01
C ARG A 448 34.65 0.70 16.81
N GLU A 449 35.01 0.80 18.09
CA GLU A 449 35.20 -0.38 18.95
C GLU A 449 33.94 -1.23 19.11
N VAL A 450 32.73 -0.63 19.00
CA VAL A 450 31.46 -1.37 19.13
C VAL A 450 31.33 -2.49 18.10
N TYR A 451 31.79 -2.24 16.87
CA TYR A 451 31.78 -3.22 15.77
C TYR A 451 33.17 -3.55 15.25
N ARG A 452 34.24 -3.06 15.89
CA ARG A 452 35.62 -3.09 15.37
C ARG A 452 35.69 -2.68 13.88
N ASP A 453 34.85 -1.73 13.49
CA ASP A 453 34.68 -1.27 12.11
C ASP A 453 35.25 0.14 11.98
N MET A 454 36.23 0.34 11.09
CA MET A 454 36.89 1.63 10.87
C MET A 454 35.95 2.74 10.40
N GLU A 455 34.78 2.39 9.88
CA GLU A 455 33.88 3.34 9.21
C GLU A 455 32.53 3.52 9.91
N PHE A 456 32.26 2.77 10.98
CA PHE A 456 31.09 2.99 11.84
C PHE A 456 31.34 4.15 12.80
N GLY A 457 30.34 5.03 12.97
CA GLY A 457 30.39 6.15 13.91
C GLY A 457 30.29 7.53 13.26
N LYS A 458 30.25 7.60 11.93
CA LYS A 458 30.12 8.89 11.21
C LYS A 458 28.73 9.50 11.40
N THR A 459 27.70 8.67 11.51
CA THR A 459 26.30 9.07 11.80
C THR A 459 25.86 8.71 13.22
N VAL A 460 26.78 8.36 14.12
CA VAL A 460 26.49 8.15 15.54
C VAL A 460 26.74 9.45 16.31
N HIS A 461 25.76 9.87 17.09
CA HIS A 461 25.86 11.00 18.00
C HIS A 461 26.42 10.54 19.37
N ALA A 462 25.83 9.51 19.95
CA ALA A 462 26.20 8.97 21.26
C ALA A 462 25.87 7.47 21.36
N ILE A 463 26.44 6.78 22.33
CA ILE A 463 26.13 5.38 22.66
C ILE A 463 25.94 5.25 24.16
N VAL A 464 24.83 4.64 24.57
CA VAL A 464 24.56 4.29 25.98
C VAL A 464 24.64 2.78 26.11
N GLY A 465 25.57 2.27 26.91
CA GLY A 465 25.63 0.86 27.26
C GLY A 465 24.84 0.58 28.52
N LEU A 466 24.10 -0.52 28.49
CA LEU A 466 23.29 -1.02 29.60
C LEU A 466 23.59 -2.51 29.84
N THR A 467 23.40 -2.96 31.08
CA THR A 467 23.50 -4.37 31.46
C THR A 467 22.31 -4.77 32.32
N LYS A 468 21.86 -6.02 32.22
CA LYS A 468 20.86 -6.60 33.13
C LYS A 468 21.40 -7.90 33.69
N VAL A 469 21.49 -7.98 35.01
CA VAL A 469 21.92 -9.20 35.71
C VAL A 469 20.70 -10.10 35.92
N ASP A 470 20.56 -11.15 35.11
CA ASP A 470 19.51 -12.16 35.31
C ASP A 470 19.97 -13.20 36.33
N LYS A 471 19.62 -12.96 37.60
CA LYS A 471 19.92 -13.88 38.72
C LYS A 471 19.28 -15.26 38.56
N GLY A 472 18.21 -15.37 37.77
CA GLY A 472 17.49 -16.64 37.57
C GLY A 472 18.15 -17.53 36.51
N ARG A 473 18.72 -16.93 35.46
CA ARG A 473 19.37 -17.66 34.35
C ARG A 473 20.90 -17.69 34.42
N GLY A 474 21.51 -16.91 35.31
CA GLY A 474 22.96 -16.87 35.48
C GLY A 474 23.71 -16.31 34.26
N LYS A 475 23.04 -15.50 33.44
CA LYS A 475 23.61 -14.84 32.26
C LYS A 475 23.32 -13.35 32.35
N ASP A 476 24.35 -12.54 32.19
CA ASP A 476 24.18 -11.09 32.06
C ASP A 476 23.76 -10.76 30.62
N HIS A 477 22.76 -9.90 30.48
CA HIS A 477 22.27 -9.42 29.19
C HIS A 477 22.82 -8.02 28.92
N GLY A 478 23.59 -7.89 27.83
CA GLY A 478 24.04 -6.57 27.36
C GLY A 478 22.97 -5.89 26.51
N CYS A 479 22.88 -4.57 26.61
CA CYS A 479 22.15 -3.75 25.64
C CYS A 479 22.96 -2.50 25.30
N ILE A 480 22.93 -2.07 24.05
CA ILE A 480 23.43 -0.77 23.63
C ILE A 480 22.31 0.03 22.96
N VAL A 481 22.21 1.29 23.34
CA VAL A 481 21.35 2.28 22.68
C VAL A 481 22.25 3.22 21.88
N VAL A 482 22.20 3.11 20.56
CA VAL A 482 22.95 3.93 19.62
C VAL A 482 22.07 5.11 19.21
N ILE A 483 22.50 6.33 19.56
CA ILE A 483 21.80 7.56 19.21
C ILE A 483 22.37 8.05 17.88
N SER A 484 21.52 8.11 16.86
CA SER A 484 21.90 8.62 15.53
C SER A 484 22.19 10.11 15.58
N LYS A 485 22.90 10.66 14.58
CA LYS A 485 23.01 12.12 14.38
C LYS A 485 21.74 12.71 13.78
N SER A 486 20.94 11.92 13.08
CA SER A 486 19.69 12.38 12.48
C SER A 486 18.61 12.51 13.55
N PRO A 487 17.95 13.69 13.67
CA PRO A 487 16.87 13.89 14.63
C PRO A 487 15.59 13.15 14.23
N ASP A 488 15.47 12.73 12.96
CA ASP A 488 14.21 12.16 12.47
C ASP A 488 14.25 10.64 12.36
N THR A 489 15.43 10.04 12.14
CA THR A 489 15.50 8.60 11.85
C THR A 489 16.87 7.98 12.16
N PRO A 490 16.90 6.82 12.83
CA PRO A 490 18.12 6.06 13.07
C PRO A 490 18.63 5.27 11.85
N ILE A 491 17.85 5.18 10.77
CA ILE A 491 18.17 4.30 9.62
C ILE A 491 19.52 4.64 9.00
N ILE A 492 19.91 5.92 9.00
CA ILE A 492 21.20 6.35 8.46
C ILE A 492 22.40 5.66 9.14
N THR A 493 22.27 5.33 10.42
CA THR A 493 23.29 4.65 11.20
C THR A 493 23.34 3.17 10.88
N VAL A 494 22.19 2.55 10.61
CA VAL A 494 22.12 1.15 10.14
C VAL A 494 22.74 1.01 8.73
N THR A 495 22.61 2.01 7.88
CA THR A 495 23.24 2.00 6.55
C THR A 495 24.77 2.21 6.58
N GLU A 496 25.36 2.52 7.74
CA GLU A 496 26.82 2.50 7.94
C GLU A 496 27.38 1.12 8.26
N MET A 497 26.53 0.13 8.52
CA MET A 497 26.98 -1.21 8.87
C MET A 497 27.91 -1.77 7.79
N MET A 498 28.95 -2.47 8.22
CA MET A 498 30.03 -3.00 7.35
C MET A 498 29.56 -3.92 6.23
N THR A 499 28.35 -4.47 6.31
CA THR A 499 27.83 -5.44 5.35
C THR A 499 26.32 -5.37 5.23
N THR A 500 25.81 -5.64 4.02
CA THR A 500 24.36 -5.67 3.73
C THR A 500 23.59 -6.66 4.59
N ILE A 501 24.23 -7.70 5.11
CA ILE A 501 23.59 -8.67 6.02
C ILE A 501 23.20 -8.04 7.36
N PHE A 502 23.85 -6.96 7.79
CA PHE A 502 23.52 -6.25 9.03
C PHE A 502 22.54 -5.09 8.82
N MET A 503 22.17 -4.83 7.57
CA MET A 503 21.19 -3.80 7.22
C MET A 503 19.77 -4.35 7.30
N ASN A 504 19.49 -5.01 8.42
CA ASN A 504 18.19 -5.55 8.82
C ASN A 504 17.81 -4.90 10.14
N PHE A 505 16.53 -4.59 10.30
CA PHE A 505 16.06 -4.00 11.54
C PHE A 505 14.58 -4.32 11.77
N ILE A 506 14.19 -4.22 13.03
CA ILE A 506 12.84 -4.37 13.53
C ILE A 506 12.40 -2.97 13.96
N THR A 507 11.32 -2.51 13.38
CA THR A 507 10.55 -1.37 13.87
C THR A 507 9.53 -1.88 14.88
N GLY A 508 8.82 -0.99 15.58
CA GLY A 508 7.74 -1.41 16.47
C GLY A 508 6.59 -2.19 15.80
N SER A 509 6.46 -2.14 14.46
CA SER A 509 5.37 -2.80 13.74
C SER A 509 5.77 -3.53 12.45
N ALA A 510 7.06 -3.63 12.13
CA ALA A 510 7.56 -4.27 10.91
C ALA A 510 9.00 -4.79 11.05
N VAL A 511 9.31 -5.88 10.34
CA VAL A 511 10.69 -6.35 10.13
C VAL A 511 11.14 -5.96 8.72
N VAL A 512 12.32 -5.36 8.62
CA VAL A 512 12.83 -4.73 7.41
C VAL A 512 14.20 -5.30 7.04
N CYS A 513 14.39 -5.58 5.76
CA CYS A 513 15.65 -5.96 5.13
C CYS A 513 15.95 -4.99 3.98
N LEU A 514 17.02 -4.20 4.09
CA LEU A 514 17.36 -3.20 3.07
C LEU A 514 17.92 -3.81 1.78
N TYR A 515 18.49 -5.02 1.86
CA TYR A 515 19.20 -5.70 0.77
C TYR A 515 18.79 -7.18 0.63
N PRO A 516 17.50 -7.46 0.39
CA PRO A 516 16.94 -8.81 0.44
C PRO A 516 17.61 -9.79 -0.51
N CYS A 517 17.99 -9.34 -1.71
CA CYS A 517 18.62 -10.19 -2.72
C CYS A 517 20.03 -10.67 -2.35
N TYR A 518 20.69 -10.05 -1.36
CA TYR A 518 21.94 -10.57 -0.81
C TYR A 518 21.66 -11.38 0.43
N THR A 519 21.00 -10.75 1.41
CA THR A 519 20.74 -11.33 2.73
C THR A 519 20.08 -12.69 2.61
N PHE A 520 19.03 -12.83 1.79
CA PHE A 520 18.28 -14.08 1.69
C PHE A 520 18.93 -15.16 0.83
N TYR A 521 20.01 -14.81 0.12
CA TYR A 521 20.89 -15.76 -0.55
C TYR A 521 22.05 -16.21 0.35
N GLY A 522 22.07 -15.78 1.62
CA GLY A 522 23.18 -16.03 2.54
C GLY A 522 24.45 -15.30 2.10
N GLU A 523 24.30 -14.21 1.34
CA GLU A 523 25.41 -13.41 0.83
C GLU A 523 25.39 -12.01 1.43
N GLY A 524 26.57 -11.43 1.65
CA GLY A 524 26.72 -10.06 2.10
C GLY A 524 27.72 -9.31 1.26
N LEU A 525 27.38 -8.08 0.88
CA LEU A 525 28.35 -7.16 0.28
C LEU A 525 28.97 -6.32 1.38
N MET A 526 30.30 -6.22 1.37
CA MET A 526 31.01 -5.29 2.24
C MET A 526 30.69 -3.83 1.84
N ASN A 527 30.48 -2.97 2.82
CA ASN A 527 30.06 -1.58 2.69
C ASN A 527 31.22 -0.59 2.95
N TYR A 528 32.37 -0.82 2.33
CA TYR A 528 33.53 0.07 2.32
C TYR A 528 34.40 -0.19 1.07
N ASP A 529 35.19 0.80 0.67
CA ASP A 529 36.03 0.76 -0.56
C ASP A 529 37.45 0.20 -0.35
N GLY A 530 37.85 -0.08 0.89
CA GLY A 530 39.20 -0.50 1.28
C GLY A 530 39.40 -2.02 1.41
N PRO A 531 40.61 -2.48 1.80
CA PRO A 531 40.81 -3.84 2.28
C PRO A 531 40.09 -4.06 3.62
N VAL A 532 39.60 -5.28 3.86
CA VAL A 532 39.00 -5.66 5.15
C VAL A 532 40.06 -5.44 6.23
N ALA A 533 39.78 -4.60 7.23
CA ALA A 533 40.67 -4.47 8.38
C ALA A 533 40.82 -5.86 9.06
N PRO A 534 42.02 -6.26 9.50
CA PRO A 534 42.22 -7.52 10.21
C PRO A 534 41.24 -7.71 11.38
N GLU A 535 40.87 -6.63 12.06
CA GLU A 535 39.95 -6.62 13.19
C GLU A 535 38.50 -6.89 12.78
N ALA A 536 38.11 -6.49 11.56
CA ALA A 536 36.81 -6.84 10.99
C ALA A 536 36.73 -8.33 10.59
N MET A 537 37.87 -9.05 10.58
CA MET A 537 37.90 -10.48 10.28
C MET A 537 37.17 -11.31 11.35
N ASP A 538 37.15 -10.88 12.61
CA ASP A 538 36.43 -11.59 13.68
C ASP A 538 34.92 -11.64 13.41
N ILE A 539 34.37 -10.56 12.87
CA ILE A 539 32.97 -10.52 12.46
C ILE A 539 32.77 -11.36 11.20
N THR A 540 33.69 -11.33 10.23
CA THR A 540 33.65 -12.28 9.10
C THR A 540 33.65 -13.75 9.54
N ALA A 541 34.30 -14.07 10.66
CA ALA A 541 34.28 -15.41 11.24
C ALA A 541 32.93 -15.77 11.87
N LEU A 542 32.19 -14.81 12.45
CA LEU A 542 30.79 -15.02 12.88
C LEU A 542 29.90 -15.43 11.70
N PHE A 543 30.04 -14.76 10.56
CA PHE A 543 29.27 -15.08 9.34
C PHE A 543 29.58 -16.46 8.78
N LYS A 544 30.87 -16.80 8.72
CA LYS A 544 31.30 -18.12 8.24
C LYS A 544 30.74 -19.24 9.13
N ARG A 545 30.63 -19.01 10.45
CA ARG A 545 29.99 -19.95 11.38
C ARG A 545 28.49 -20.11 11.10
N ALA A 546 27.82 -19.05 10.69
CA ALA A 546 26.42 -19.07 10.27
C ALA A 546 26.21 -19.50 8.80
N GLY A 547 27.24 -20.00 8.11
CA GLY A 547 27.15 -20.47 6.74
C GLY A 547 27.03 -19.38 5.67
N MET A 548 27.24 -18.12 6.03
CA MET A 548 27.09 -16.98 5.12
C MET A 548 28.38 -16.63 4.37
N LYS A 549 28.24 -16.12 3.16
CA LYS A 549 29.34 -15.72 2.27
C LYS A 549 29.45 -14.20 2.18
N LEU A 550 30.59 -13.66 2.58
CA LEU A 550 30.88 -12.24 2.35
C LEU A 550 31.64 -12.05 1.03
N LYS A 551 31.23 -11.03 0.28
CA LYS A 551 31.85 -10.62 -0.98
C LYS A 551 32.48 -9.24 -0.78
N ASN A 552 33.78 -9.17 -1.03
CA ASN A 552 34.58 -7.95 -0.83
C ASN A 552 34.41 -6.92 -1.95
N THR A 553 33.92 -7.29 -3.15
CA THR A 553 33.81 -6.34 -4.26
C THR A 553 32.59 -6.58 -5.14
N ALA A 554 32.09 -5.50 -5.74
CA ALA A 554 31.10 -5.52 -6.80
C ALA A 554 31.57 -6.28 -8.07
N ARG A 555 32.88 -6.58 -8.22
CA ARG A 555 33.44 -7.29 -9.38
C ARG A 555 32.88 -8.70 -9.56
N GLY A 556 32.38 -9.31 -8.49
CA GLY A 556 31.68 -10.60 -8.57
C GLY A 556 30.26 -10.51 -9.13
N ILE A 557 29.73 -9.31 -9.37
CA ILE A 557 28.40 -9.06 -9.93
C ILE A 557 28.57 -8.73 -11.42
N ALA A 558 29.04 -9.72 -12.19
CA ALA A 558 29.50 -9.55 -13.57
C ALA A 558 28.43 -9.02 -14.55
N ASP A 559 27.13 -9.16 -14.24
CA ASP A 559 26.04 -8.93 -15.21
C ASP A 559 25.04 -7.83 -14.81
N HIS A 560 25.35 -6.95 -13.84
CA HIS A 560 24.39 -5.93 -13.44
C HIS A 560 24.46 -4.66 -14.32
N LYS A 561 23.30 -4.12 -14.71
CA LYS A 561 23.19 -2.77 -15.28
C LYS A 561 23.36 -1.73 -14.17
N CYS A 562 24.34 -0.85 -14.32
CA CYS A 562 24.67 0.18 -13.32
C CYS A 562 23.47 1.12 -13.06
N GLY A 563 23.36 1.67 -11.84
CA GLY A 563 22.42 2.73 -11.46
C GLY A 563 20.94 2.33 -11.35
N SER A 564 20.48 1.31 -12.08
CA SER A 564 19.07 0.91 -12.14
C SER A 564 18.81 -0.54 -11.72
N HIS A 565 19.82 -1.41 -11.65
CA HIS A 565 19.61 -2.81 -11.26
C HIS A 565 19.49 -2.98 -9.73
N HIS A 566 18.60 -3.87 -9.29
CA HIS A 566 18.36 -4.13 -7.85
C HIS A 566 19.54 -4.84 -7.16
N LEU A 567 20.47 -5.42 -7.93
CA LEU A 567 21.76 -5.95 -7.47
C LEU A 567 22.93 -4.95 -7.67
N CYS A 568 22.66 -3.72 -8.08
CA CYS A 568 23.75 -2.73 -8.14
C CYS A 568 23.99 -2.21 -6.72
N PRO A 569 25.23 -2.25 -6.20
CA PRO A 569 25.58 -1.62 -4.93
C PRO A 569 25.44 -0.09 -4.99
N ASN A 570 25.54 0.49 -6.18
CA ASN A 570 25.44 1.93 -6.43
C ASN A 570 24.03 2.45 -6.69
N THR A 571 23.04 1.55 -6.76
CA THR A 571 21.63 1.96 -6.82
C THR A 571 21.31 2.81 -5.60
N ILE A 572 20.82 4.03 -5.83
CA ILE A 572 20.16 4.84 -4.81
C ILE A 572 18.82 4.18 -4.51
N ARG A 573 18.59 3.87 -3.23
CA ARG A 573 17.39 3.19 -2.74
C ARG A 573 16.58 4.10 -1.85
N HIS A 574 15.30 3.83 -1.77
CA HIS A 574 14.35 4.44 -0.83
C HIS A 574 13.21 3.45 -0.59
N PHE A 575 12.48 3.53 0.51
CA PHE A 575 11.43 2.53 0.84
C PHE A 575 10.30 2.41 -0.19
N THR A 576 10.11 3.40 -1.07
CA THR A 576 9.09 3.37 -2.14
C THR A 576 9.61 2.81 -3.47
N ASP A 577 10.86 2.34 -3.56
CA ASP A 577 11.44 1.76 -4.78
C ASP A 577 11.12 0.26 -4.97
N ASN A 578 10.46 -0.37 -3.99
CA ASN A 578 10.16 -1.82 -3.93
C ASN A 578 11.40 -2.74 -3.97
N ARG A 579 12.58 -2.24 -3.57
CA ARG A 579 13.84 -3.00 -3.53
C ARG A 579 14.27 -3.37 -2.12
N SER A 580 13.74 -2.71 -1.10
CA SER A 580 13.77 -3.18 0.28
C SER A 580 12.62 -4.15 0.53
N PHE A 581 12.82 -5.12 1.43
CA PHE A 581 11.78 -6.02 1.86
C PHE A 581 11.29 -5.61 3.25
N CYS A 582 9.98 -5.44 3.40
CA CYS A 582 9.36 -4.99 4.64
C CYS A 582 8.11 -5.83 4.91
N ILE A 583 8.03 -6.49 6.06
CA ILE A 583 6.85 -7.23 6.49
C ILE A 583 6.31 -6.58 7.76
N ASN A 584 5.08 -6.08 7.69
CA ASN A 584 4.38 -5.58 8.86
C ASN A 584 4.04 -6.76 9.79
N ILE A 585 4.56 -6.72 11.01
CA ILE A 585 4.31 -7.68 12.09
C ILE A 585 3.36 -7.15 13.17
N GLY A 586 2.91 -5.90 13.06
CA GLY A 586 1.96 -5.30 13.99
C GLY A 586 0.55 -5.92 13.88
N ASN A 587 -0.26 -5.74 14.93
CA ASN A 587 -1.60 -6.32 15.03
C ASN A 587 -2.61 -5.72 14.04
N ASN A 588 -2.26 -4.64 13.32
CA ASN A 588 -3.12 -4.05 12.30
C ASN A 588 -3.31 -5.04 11.12
N GLN A 589 -4.58 -5.32 10.81
CA GLN A 589 -5.01 -6.31 9.81
C GLN A 589 -4.76 -5.90 8.34
N THR A 590 -3.96 -4.87 8.07
CA THR A 590 -3.59 -4.53 6.70
C THR A 590 -2.68 -5.62 6.14
N THR A 591 -3.25 -6.51 5.32
CA THR A 591 -2.62 -7.69 4.70
C THR A 591 -1.74 -7.37 3.48
N VAL A 592 -1.70 -6.10 3.06
CA VAL A 592 -0.89 -5.71 1.91
C VAL A 592 0.57 -5.60 2.35
N LEU A 593 1.47 -6.27 1.62
CA LEU A 593 2.91 -5.97 1.59
C LEU A 593 3.10 -4.56 1.01
N GLN A 594 2.61 -3.53 1.69
CA GLN A 594 3.07 -2.18 1.46
C GLN A 594 4.30 -1.97 2.32
N PRO A 595 5.31 -1.24 1.84
CA PRO A 595 6.31 -0.67 2.72
C PRO A 595 5.52 -0.02 3.86
N ALA A 596 5.70 -0.49 5.10
CA ALA A 596 5.18 0.23 6.24
C ALA A 596 5.60 1.68 6.02
N ILE A 597 4.65 2.61 6.13
CA ILE A 597 4.93 4.04 6.00
C ILE A 597 5.85 4.38 7.16
N LEU A 598 7.14 4.10 7.00
CA LEU A 598 8.24 4.72 7.71
C LEU A 598 8.04 6.18 7.36
N SER A 599 7.35 6.84 8.27
CA SER A 599 6.94 8.22 8.16
C SER A 599 8.16 9.06 7.87
N LYS A 600 7.94 10.09 7.06
CA LYS A 600 8.90 11.13 6.68
C LYS A 600 9.95 11.41 7.77
N PRO A 601 11.19 11.71 7.38
CA PRO A 601 11.63 12.04 6.01
C PRO A 601 11.86 10.81 5.13
N LEU A 602 11.80 11.04 3.81
CA LEU A 602 12.14 10.02 2.82
C LEU A 602 13.65 9.78 2.88
N VAL A 603 14.06 8.61 3.38
CA VAL A 603 15.47 8.24 3.47
C VAL A 603 15.92 7.66 2.16
N TYR A 604 16.98 8.23 1.60
CA TYR A 604 17.69 7.68 0.45
C TYR A 604 19.03 7.11 0.89
N TRP A 605 19.41 5.94 0.40
CA TRP A 605 20.70 5.32 0.74
C TRP A 605 21.31 4.54 -0.42
N ARG A 606 22.61 4.27 -0.35
CA ARG A 606 23.36 3.38 -1.26
C ARG A 606 24.55 2.79 -0.51
N LEU A 607 25.20 1.77 -1.07
CA LEU A 607 26.43 1.23 -0.49
C LEU A 607 27.63 2.15 -0.76
N ARG A 608 28.56 2.19 0.19
CA ARG A 608 29.80 2.97 0.14
C ARG A 608 30.85 2.37 -0.76
N CYS A 609 30.81 1.07 -1.04
CA CYS A 609 31.82 0.32 -1.82
C CYS A 609 31.82 0.64 -3.34
N GLY A 610 31.54 1.91 -3.68
CA GLY A 610 31.05 2.41 -4.96
C GLY A 610 32.11 2.92 -5.94
N GLY A 611 33.38 2.54 -5.81
CA GLY A 611 34.44 2.99 -6.73
C GLY A 611 34.33 2.55 -8.21
N MET A 612 33.25 1.93 -8.71
CA MET A 612 33.29 1.22 -10.01
C MET A 612 32.08 1.29 -10.96
N CYS A 613 31.05 2.11 -10.72
CA CYS A 613 29.92 2.20 -11.69
C CYS A 613 29.62 3.65 -12.12
N GLY A 614 30.52 4.20 -12.94
CA GLY A 614 30.32 5.15 -14.06
C GLY A 614 29.27 6.27 -14.13
N GLU A 615 28.30 6.45 -13.24
CA GLU A 615 27.27 7.50 -13.38
C GLU A 615 27.38 8.61 -12.32
N LYS A 616 27.34 9.86 -12.81
CA LYS A 616 27.12 11.06 -11.99
C LYS A 616 25.72 10.97 -11.38
N ILE A 617 25.60 11.31 -10.11
CA ILE A 617 24.30 11.42 -9.42
C ILE A 617 23.47 12.50 -10.14
N PRO A 618 22.21 12.25 -10.49
CA PRO A 618 21.36 13.26 -11.12
C PRO A 618 21.28 14.53 -10.24
N GLU A 619 21.56 15.71 -10.81
CA GLU A 619 21.56 17.01 -10.10
C GLU A 619 20.24 17.28 -9.35
N ALA A 620 19.11 16.76 -9.85
CA ALA A 620 17.79 16.92 -9.23
C ALA A 620 17.65 16.27 -7.84
N ILE A 621 18.57 15.38 -7.44
CA ILE A 621 18.59 14.71 -6.12
C ILE A 621 19.53 15.46 -5.15
N GLN A 622 19.94 16.70 -5.44
CA GLN A 622 20.82 17.47 -4.54
C GLN A 622 20.09 18.54 -3.71
N THR A 623 18.81 18.80 -3.98
CA THR A 623 18.11 20.03 -3.51
C THR A 623 17.09 19.85 -2.38
N GLU A 624 16.75 18.63 -1.97
CA GLU A 624 15.93 18.39 -0.77
C GLU A 624 16.81 17.81 0.34
N SER A 625 16.36 17.85 1.61
CA SER A 625 17.08 17.36 2.79
C SER A 625 17.37 15.86 2.71
N ILE A 626 18.35 15.50 1.88
CA ILE A 626 18.67 14.14 1.50
C ILE A 626 19.90 13.74 2.30
N ALA A 627 19.73 12.78 3.20
CA ALA A 627 20.85 12.10 3.82
C ALA A 627 21.52 11.19 2.78
N ILE A 628 22.27 11.76 1.82
CA ILE A 628 23.13 10.97 0.92
C ILE A 628 24.35 10.55 1.72
N ILE A 629 24.43 9.28 2.11
CA ILE A 629 25.64 8.73 2.72
C ILE A 629 26.69 8.57 1.61
N TYR A 630 27.57 9.56 1.48
CA TYR A 630 28.77 9.49 0.64
C TYR A 630 29.93 8.84 1.39
N GLY A 631 30.71 8.05 0.65
CA GLY A 631 32.07 7.65 0.99
C GLY A 631 33.12 8.67 0.52
N THR A 632 34.11 8.86 1.40
CA THR A 632 35.55 9.14 1.17
C THR A 632 36.08 10.41 0.48
N THR A 633 35.28 11.42 0.13
CA THR A 633 35.86 12.78 -0.11
C THR A 633 35.11 13.87 0.63
N ASN A 634 35.89 14.68 1.36
CA ASN A 634 35.47 15.71 2.32
C ASN A 634 34.34 16.61 1.81
N TYR A 635 33.15 16.49 2.38
CA TYR A 635 32.15 17.56 2.43
C TYR A 635 31.62 17.65 3.86
N THR A 636 31.93 18.77 4.51
CA THR A 636 31.32 19.19 5.78
C THR A 636 29.82 19.32 5.61
N TYR A 637 29.05 18.74 6.52
CA TYR A 637 27.65 19.12 6.72
C TYR A 637 27.61 20.64 6.91
N GLY A 638 26.97 21.38 6.00
CA GLY A 638 26.65 22.77 6.24
C GLY A 638 25.66 22.82 7.39
N GLU A 639 26.00 23.55 8.44
CA GLU A 639 25.05 23.95 9.48
C GLU A 639 23.85 24.63 8.81
N TYR A 640 22.67 24.01 8.93
CA TYR A 640 21.37 24.59 8.58
C TYR A 640 20.49 24.60 9.81
#